data_AF-A0A6P7KE26-F1
#
_entry.id   AF-A0A6P7KE26-F1
#
_cell.length_a   1.000
_cell.length_b   1.000
_cell.length_c   1.000
_cell.angle_alpha   90.00
_cell.angle_beta   90.00
_cell.angle_gamma   90.00
#
_symmetry.space_group_name_H-M   'P 1'
#
loop_
_entity.id
_entity.type
_entity.pdbx_description
1 polymer ?
#
loop_
_entity_poly.entity_id
_entity_poly.type
_entity_poly.pdbx_seq_one_letter_code
_entity_poly.pdbx_strand_id
1 'polypeptide(L)'
;MDYHHLLLLWSCSLLPDLHFCFNFDTKNSKIFSGSKETQFGYTIQQHEAGGRLWLLVGAPFESTGQQQTGDVYRCPLDTRKTANCSRLNLGKVSLDNVTERKDKMRLGITLTSNPKDNSFVTCGPLWSHECGSSLYSTGICSRVSRNFRLSHTIAPALQRCETFMDIVIVLDGSNSIYPWYEVQDFIINILHKFYIGPGQTQVGVVQYGSTVVHEFSLGEYQTVEDVVEAARNIHQRGGEETRTALGINVGRSAAFKRGGRPGAQKVMIVITDGESHDSPQLVQAVTDSERENITMYAIAVLGYYNRRGINPEAFLKEIKFIASDPDEEHFFKVTDESALKDIVDALGERIFSLEGTSSQGQRFGLQMAQAGFSSHLVKDGVLLGAVGAYDWNGAVLKETKHGKVVPPKSSYQDEFPEVLKNHAAYLGYSVGSLISSLGSQLYVAGAPRFNHTGKVIVFTLNDTGNLTILQALLGEQIGSYFGSELLSMDIDSDGQTDFLLVAAPMYYSQGWEKGKVYIYSVTPQMSFIMQRALEVPDTSQNSRLGSALAQIPDMNGDGFTELAVGAPLEDDNQGSVYIFYGQNKPFRLQFRQRLSAAGFSAGLQYFGQSLHGVLDVNADGLVDLAVGALGAAVILWSRGVVQIQAKLTFEPEKVNIFNKDCQRGGKDVACMSITICLSLDSRTKTRTDVAVWYSLVLDERRFPPRAVLDDSDRQQPRRLFMQTGSQKCQSLRLSVQETADYGRPIAVVLETGLQNTDEGPVLDPDWPNTLRAAFCSSRERAAASLCSQQVVPKGTVSVVESGRRRLVVFAQLKNQGENAYRTAIHISTSSNLIFSSLLVKDQSDIQIECFSEDRLANQRSCNISAPFMKSLSQVTFRLEFEFSHSVFLDHIRVVLAATSEGEEGYPDDNHNDIFLPLKFQADLLFLRDPNHPRFEIRTDSSSTWDQLDSNSSSFNLTYYIQNMGIFPVPDVLFRADVWAVTKKGNQLVSITDYSIEQQVAGSLCMLPHIRAANPVTPEDLSHLSQLNYSNSASMAVQCRLNLLASTEVKVTLRGRLQISALLTVRFRSLELLTAASIQLEASSPFFLQENRPVRQIILDLRREEDHPIPIWIILGSSLGGLLLLALLVLALWKLGFFNRRRQEEEEQPVANGKSEQEL
;
A
#
# COMPACT_ATOMS: atom_id res chain seq x y z
N MET A 1 -5.40 16.61 -58.01
CA MET A 1 -6.34 16.09 -56.99
C MET A 1 -5.62 15.49 -55.78
N ASP A 2 -4.28 15.48 -55.75
CA ASP A 2 -3.49 14.86 -54.67
C ASP A 2 -3.21 15.76 -53.45
N TYR A 3 -3.56 17.05 -53.49
CA TYR A 3 -3.33 17.97 -52.36
C TYR A 3 -4.42 17.91 -51.27
N HIS A 4 -5.64 17.45 -51.58
CA HIS A 4 -6.70 17.32 -50.58
C HIS A 4 -6.62 16.03 -49.76
N HIS A 5 -6.07 14.95 -50.31
CA HIS A 5 -5.88 13.71 -49.56
C HIS A 5 -4.74 13.79 -48.54
N LEU A 6 -3.67 14.55 -48.81
CA LEU A 6 -2.60 14.78 -47.83
C LEU A 6 -3.04 15.65 -46.65
N LEU A 7 -3.91 16.65 -46.87
CA LEU A 7 -4.42 17.52 -45.81
C LEU A 7 -5.40 16.79 -44.87
N LEU A 8 -6.21 15.86 -45.39
CA LEU A 8 -7.10 15.00 -44.59
C LEU A 8 -6.31 13.98 -43.75
N LEU A 9 -5.21 13.44 -44.28
CA LEU A 9 -4.31 12.56 -43.54
C LEU A 9 -3.53 13.31 -42.45
N TRP A 10 -3.22 14.60 -42.66
CA TRP A 10 -2.53 15.42 -41.66
C TRP A 10 -3.46 15.94 -40.53
N SER A 11 -4.75 16.19 -40.82
CA SER A 11 -5.73 16.55 -39.80
C SER A 11 -6.12 15.36 -38.89
N CYS A 12 -6.07 14.12 -39.39
CA CYS A 12 -6.31 12.94 -38.57
C CYS A 12 -5.15 12.60 -37.63
N SER A 13 -3.93 13.10 -37.88
CA SER A 13 -2.76 12.87 -37.02
C SER A 13 -2.63 13.84 -35.83
N LEU A 14 -3.55 14.81 -35.68
CA LEU A 14 -3.51 15.84 -34.63
C LEU A 14 -4.55 15.65 -33.50
N LEU A 15 -5.28 14.52 -33.47
CA LEU A 15 -6.21 14.17 -32.39
C LEU A 15 -5.93 12.72 -31.92
N PRO A 16 -5.11 12.50 -30.89
CA PRO A 16 -4.82 11.16 -30.38
C PRO A 16 -6.02 10.45 -29.71
N ASP A 17 -7.15 11.14 -29.49
CA ASP A 17 -8.22 10.71 -28.59
C ASP A 17 -9.41 9.98 -29.25
N LEU A 18 -9.39 9.71 -30.57
CA LEU A 18 -10.58 9.23 -31.28
C LEU A 18 -10.78 7.70 -31.37
N HIS A 19 -9.93 6.87 -30.72
CA HIS A 19 -9.98 5.41 -30.91
C HIS A 19 -10.26 4.54 -29.67
N PHE A 20 -10.60 5.11 -28.52
CA PHE A 20 -10.86 4.31 -27.30
C PHE A 20 -12.21 4.65 -26.66
N CYS A 21 -13.31 4.52 -27.42
CA CYS A 21 -14.65 4.42 -26.85
C CYS A 21 -15.04 2.96 -26.78
N PHE A 22 -15.26 2.43 -25.58
CA PHE A 22 -15.80 1.09 -25.43
C PHE A 22 -16.93 1.08 -24.40
N ASN A 23 -18.13 0.73 -24.87
CA ASN A 23 -19.42 0.52 -24.20
C ASN A 23 -20.02 1.57 -23.25
N PHE A 24 -19.31 2.52 -22.63
CA PHE A 24 -20.00 3.66 -21.99
C PHE A 24 -20.34 4.74 -23.03
N ASP A 25 -21.59 5.23 -22.97
CA ASP A 25 -22.08 6.31 -23.81
C ASP A 25 -21.41 7.64 -23.45
N THR A 26 -20.64 8.18 -24.39
CA THR A 26 -19.94 9.46 -24.25
C THR A 26 -20.76 10.65 -24.77
N LYS A 27 -21.89 10.40 -25.43
CA LYS A 27 -22.74 11.42 -26.06
C LYS A 27 -23.97 11.72 -25.24
N ASN A 28 -24.61 10.70 -24.68
CA ASN A 28 -25.78 10.88 -23.82
C ASN A 28 -25.41 10.65 -22.36
N SER A 29 -25.79 11.59 -21.51
CA SER A 29 -25.63 11.49 -20.06
C SER A 29 -26.78 12.20 -19.36
N LYS A 30 -26.98 11.89 -18.08
CA LYS A 30 -27.92 12.62 -17.22
C LYS A 30 -27.13 13.37 -16.15
N ILE A 31 -27.16 14.69 -16.21
CA ILE A 31 -26.42 15.57 -15.31
C ILE A 31 -27.39 16.21 -14.30
N PHE A 32 -27.08 16.05 -13.02
CA PHE A 32 -27.69 16.82 -11.93
C PHE A 32 -26.76 17.97 -11.55
N SER A 33 -27.27 19.20 -11.60
CA SER A 33 -26.52 20.39 -11.21
C SER A 33 -26.85 20.80 -9.77
N GLY A 34 -25.83 21.26 -9.03
CA GLY A 34 -25.93 21.82 -7.70
C GLY A 34 -24.98 23.01 -7.51
N SER A 35 -24.84 23.51 -6.30
CA SER A 35 -23.93 24.62 -5.99
C SER A 35 -22.47 24.13 -5.91
N LYS A 36 -21.55 24.91 -6.50
CA LYS A 36 -20.11 24.68 -6.39
C LYS A 36 -19.60 25.05 -5.00
N GLU A 37 -20.18 26.08 -4.39
CA GLU A 37 -19.86 26.57 -3.03
C GLU A 37 -20.16 25.51 -1.97
N THR A 38 -21.25 24.74 -2.14
CA THR A 38 -21.60 23.64 -1.24
C THR A 38 -20.82 22.36 -1.53
N GLN A 39 -20.00 22.34 -2.59
CA GLN A 39 -19.35 21.16 -3.15
C GLN A 39 -20.33 20.01 -3.40
N PHE A 40 -21.49 20.31 -3.98
CA PHE A 40 -22.41 19.26 -4.41
C PHE A 40 -21.70 18.30 -5.37
N GLY A 41 -21.80 16.99 -5.15
CA GLY A 41 -21.10 15.97 -5.94
C GLY A 41 -19.80 15.47 -5.31
N TYR A 42 -19.49 15.89 -4.08
CA TYR A 42 -18.29 15.46 -3.35
C TYR A 42 -18.27 13.94 -3.13
N THR A 43 -19.34 13.38 -2.56
CA THR A 43 -19.61 11.94 -2.55
C THR A 43 -20.88 11.64 -3.32
N ILE A 44 -20.94 10.45 -3.93
CA ILE A 44 -22.11 9.96 -4.64
C ILE A 44 -22.33 8.47 -4.36
N GLN A 45 -23.60 8.06 -4.25
CA GLN A 45 -23.98 6.66 -4.10
C GLN A 45 -25.31 6.43 -4.83
N GLN A 46 -25.33 5.45 -5.73
CA GLN A 46 -26.59 4.96 -6.29
C GLN A 46 -27.35 4.18 -5.20
N HIS A 47 -28.66 4.37 -5.11
CA HIS A 47 -29.45 3.89 -3.99
C HIS A 47 -30.87 3.53 -4.43
N GLU A 48 -31.37 2.36 -4.00
CA GLU A 48 -32.76 1.98 -4.20
C GLU A 48 -33.55 2.21 -2.91
N ALA A 49 -34.69 2.90 -3.01
CA ALA A 49 -35.55 3.17 -1.86
C ALA A 49 -37.03 3.21 -2.28
N GLY A 50 -37.84 2.35 -1.65
CA GLY A 50 -39.28 2.27 -1.90
C GLY A 50 -39.64 1.86 -3.34
N GLY A 51 -38.83 0.98 -3.96
CA GLY A 51 -39.01 0.55 -5.36
C GLY A 51 -38.70 1.63 -6.39
N ARG A 52 -38.00 2.71 -6.00
CA ARG A 52 -37.54 3.79 -6.88
C ARG A 52 -36.03 3.93 -6.79
N LEU A 53 -35.41 4.34 -7.89
CA LEU A 53 -33.97 4.54 -8.00
C LEU A 53 -33.62 6.00 -7.68
N TRP A 54 -32.59 6.18 -6.87
CA TRP A 54 -32.10 7.47 -6.40
C TRP A 54 -30.58 7.57 -6.51
N LEU A 55 -30.08 8.77 -6.74
CA LEU A 55 -28.70 9.12 -6.53
C LEU A 55 -28.61 9.95 -5.25
N LEU A 56 -27.87 9.46 -4.28
CA LEU A 56 -27.50 10.21 -3.09
C LEU A 56 -26.26 11.03 -3.41
N VAL A 57 -26.27 12.32 -3.04
CA VAL A 57 -25.18 13.24 -3.33
C VAL A 57 -24.81 14.03 -2.08
N GLY A 58 -23.56 13.89 -1.62
CA GLY A 58 -23.02 14.66 -0.51
C GLY A 58 -22.69 16.11 -0.90
N ALA A 59 -22.98 17.04 0.01
CA ALA A 59 -22.66 18.46 -0.11
C ALA A 59 -22.11 18.97 1.24
N PRO A 60 -20.82 18.73 1.55
CA PRO A 60 -20.25 18.96 2.90
C PRO A 60 -20.15 20.44 3.30
N PHE A 61 -20.35 21.37 2.37
CA PHE A 61 -20.34 22.82 2.63
C PHE A 61 -21.75 23.44 2.61
N GLU A 62 -22.79 22.61 2.59
CA GLU A 62 -24.19 23.06 2.68
C GLU A 62 -24.53 23.66 4.05
N SER A 63 -25.47 24.62 4.07
CA SER A 63 -25.90 25.31 5.28
C SER A 63 -27.29 24.87 5.75
N THR A 64 -27.43 24.61 7.04
CA THR A 64 -28.72 24.35 7.70
C THR A 64 -29.02 25.48 8.67
N GLY A 65 -29.88 26.42 8.26
CA GLY A 65 -30.08 27.67 8.99
C GLY A 65 -28.88 28.59 8.84
N GLN A 66 -28.31 29.07 9.95
CA GLN A 66 -27.11 29.92 9.96
C GLN A 66 -25.79 29.13 10.05
N GLN A 67 -25.84 27.81 10.26
CA GLN A 67 -24.66 26.97 10.46
C GLN A 67 -24.33 26.16 9.20
N GLN A 68 -23.04 26.02 8.89
CA GLN A 68 -22.56 25.23 7.75
C GLN A 68 -22.39 23.76 8.15
N THR A 69 -23.48 23.03 8.29
CA THR A 69 -23.46 21.64 8.78
C THR A 69 -23.00 20.62 7.74
N GLY A 70 -23.18 20.91 6.45
CA GLY A 70 -23.22 19.91 5.38
C GLY A 70 -24.57 19.16 5.35
N ASP A 71 -24.87 18.51 4.23
CA ASP A 71 -26.09 17.70 4.04
C ASP A 71 -25.92 16.68 2.91
N VAL A 72 -26.94 15.84 2.74
CA VAL A 72 -27.08 14.90 1.62
C VAL A 72 -28.33 15.24 0.81
N TYR A 73 -28.20 15.19 -0.51
CA TYR A 73 -29.29 15.33 -1.46
C TYR A 73 -29.71 13.96 -1.98
N ARG A 74 -31.00 13.81 -2.31
CA ARG A 74 -31.50 12.69 -3.11
C ARG A 74 -32.00 13.20 -4.47
N CYS A 75 -31.53 12.58 -5.53
CA CYS A 75 -31.87 12.92 -6.91
C CYS A 75 -32.60 11.72 -7.55
N PRO A 76 -33.80 11.91 -8.12
CA PRO A 76 -34.55 10.81 -8.72
C PRO A 76 -33.89 10.32 -10.02
N LEU A 77 -33.58 9.03 -10.08
CA LEU A 77 -32.94 8.40 -11.24
C LEU A 77 -33.96 7.88 -12.25
N ASP A 78 -35.12 7.43 -11.77
CA ASP A 78 -36.23 6.83 -12.53
C ASP A 78 -36.91 7.77 -13.55
N THR A 79 -36.70 9.09 -13.47
CA THR A 79 -37.28 10.05 -14.42
C THR A 79 -36.38 10.30 -15.63
N ARG A 80 -36.89 10.12 -16.86
CA ARG A 80 -36.16 10.46 -18.10
C ARG A 80 -35.81 11.95 -18.24
N LYS A 81 -36.53 12.84 -17.55
CA LYS A 81 -36.19 14.27 -17.45
C LYS A 81 -35.38 14.53 -16.19
N THR A 82 -34.45 15.50 -16.25
CA THR A 82 -33.73 16.02 -15.09
C THR A 82 -34.75 16.61 -14.11
N ALA A 83 -35.04 15.86 -13.04
CA ALA A 83 -35.85 16.33 -11.93
C ALA A 83 -34.93 16.87 -10.84
N ASN A 84 -35.38 17.92 -10.16
CA ASN A 84 -34.57 18.60 -9.15
C ASN A 84 -34.24 17.66 -7.99
N CYS A 85 -32.97 17.65 -7.58
CA CYS A 85 -32.54 17.00 -6.37
C CYS A 85 -33.21 17.66 -5.15
N SER A 86 -33.57 16.85 -4.16
CA SER A 86 -34.16 17.34 -2.91
C SER A 86 -33.23 17.09 -1.73
N ARG A 87 -33.08 18.09 -0.89
CA ARG A 87 -32.23 18.05 0.28
C ARG A 87 -32.87 17.23 1.41
N LEU A 88 -32.07 16.44 2.13
CA LEU A 88 -32.57 15.58 3.21
C LEU A 88 -32.68 16.25 4.59
N ASN A 89 -32.02 17.40 4.80
CA ASN A 89 -32.06 18.15 6.06
C ASN A 89 -31.52 17.36 7.27
N LEU A 90 -30.45 16.58 7.06
CA LEU A 90 -29.89 15.70 8.08
C LEU A 90 -29.06 16.47 9.14
N GLY A 91 -28.65 17.70 8.87
CA GLY A 91 -27.90 18.55 9.82
C GLY A 91 -28.67 18.98 11.08
N LYS A 92 -29.98 18.70 11.17
CA LYS A 92 -30.82 19.06 12.33
C LYS A 92 -30.70 18.10 13.52
N VAL A 93 -30.06 16.95 13.35
CA VAL A 93 -29.98 15.89 14.36
C VAL A 93 -29.13 16.35 15.55
N SER A 94 -29.63 16.16 16.78
CA SER A 94 -28.95 16.47 18.04
C SER A 94 -28.82 15.24 18.93
N LEU A 95 -27.74 15.17 19.69
CA LEU A 95 -27.54 14.23 20.79
C LEU A 95 -28.01 14.86 22.12
N ASP A 96 -28.69 14.07 22.93
CA ASP A 96 -29.12 14.48 24.26
C ASP A 96 -27.93 14.48 25.24
N ASN A 97 -27.94 15.40 26.22
CA ASN A 97 -26.94 15.53 27.29
C ASN A 97 -25.52 15.97 26.85
N VAL A 98 -25.39 16.62 25.70
CA VAL A 98 -24.14 17.28 25.27
C VAL A 98 -24.41 18.66 24.69
N THR A 99 -23.48 19.60 24.90
CA THR A 99 -23.54 20.93 24.28
C THR A 99 -22.87 20.87 22.91
N GLU A 100 -23.67 20.78 21.85
CA GLU A 100 -23.17 20.51 20.50
C GLU A 100 -22.68 21.76 19.76
N ARG A 101 -21.61 21.60 18.98
CA ARG A 101 -21.14 22.57 17.98
C ARG A 101 -21.15 21.91 16.60
N LYS A 102 -22.22 22.21 15.85
CA LYS A 102 -22.50 21.64 14.52
C LYS A 102 -21.94 22.45 13.36
N ASP A 103 -21.50 23.68 13.61
CA ASP A 103 -20.94 24.50 12.54
C ASP A 103 -19.69 23.81 11.97
N LYS A 104 -19.61 23.75 10.64
CA LYS A 104 -18.52 23.10 9.90
C LYS A 104 -18.33 21.61 10.20
N MET A 105 -19.37 20.88 10.63
CA MET A 105 -19.25 19.44 10.88
C MET A 105 -19.01 18.57 9.62
N ARG A 106 -19.24 19.12 8.42
CA ARG A 106 -19.01 18.51 7.10
C ARG A 106 -19.80 17.22 6.84
N LEU A 107 -21.08 17.20 7.22
CA LEU A 107 -21.96 16.06 6.91
C LEU A 107 -22.03 15.82 5.40
N GLY A 108 -21.90 14.56 4.97
CA GLY A 108 -21.92 14.19 3.55
C GLY A 108 -20.54 14.07 2.91
N ILE A 109 -19.46 14.28 3.67
CA ILE A 109 -18.09 13.96 3.22
C ILE A 109 -17.86 12.45 3.09
N THR A 110 -18.63 11.65 3.83
CA THR A 110 -18.62 10.18 3.79
C THR A 110 -20.06 9.69 3.61
N LEU A 111 -20.24 8.72 2.71
CA LEU A 111 -21.54 8.18 2.34
C LEU A 111 -21.42 6.71 1.93
N THR A 112 -22.21 5.83 2.53
CA THR A 112 -22.20 4.39 2.23
C THR A 112 -23.62 3.83 2.17
N SER A 113 -24.03 3.33 1.01
CA SER A 113 -25.33 2.67 0.81
C SER A 113 -25.32 1.22 1.31
N ASN A 114 -26.42 0.79 1.94
CA ASN A 114 -26.65 -0.60 2.33
C ASN A 114 -27.73 -1.24 1.45
N PRO A 115 -27.35 -2.06 0.46
CA PRO A 115 -28.33 -2.70 -0.44
C PRO A 115 -29.17 -3.79 0.26
N LYS A 116 -28.77 -4.29 1.45
CA LYS A 116 -29.51 -5.37 2.15
C LYS A 116 -30.83 -4.91 2.74
N ASP A 117 -30.90 -3.68 3.23
CA ASP A 117 -32.10 -3.11 3.88
C ASP A 117 -32.51 -1.75 3.30
N ASN A 118 -31.87 -1.33 2.20
CA ASN A 118 -32.08 -0.06 1.53
C ASN A 118 -31.91 1.15 2.47
N SER A 119 -31.01 1.04 3.45
CA SER A 119 -30.56 2.17 4.28
C SER A 119 -29.23 2.72 3.79
N PHE A 120 -28.78 3.84 4.34
CA PHE A 120 -27.43 4.34 4.11
C PHE A 120 -26.88 5.00 5.38
N VAL A 121 -25.56 5.14 5.44
CA VAL A 121 -24.85 5.86 6.50
C VAL A 121 -24.17 7.07 5.88
N THR A 122 -24.27 8.22 6.55
CA THR A 122 -23.51 9.42 6.21
C THR A 122 -22.88 10.01 7.46
N CYS A 123 -21.69 10.58 7.32
CA CYS A 123 -20.91 11.07 8.46
C CYS A 123 -20.49 12.54 8.30
N GLY A 124 -20.38 13.21 9.44
CA GLY A 124 -19.79 14.53 9.64
C GLY A 124 -18.64 14.40 10.64
N PRO A 125 -17.40 14.14 10.18
CA PRO A 125 -16.26 13.83 11.05
C PRO A 125 -15.78 15.03 11.88
N LEU A 126 -16.16 16.26 11.50
CA LEU A 126 -15.85 17.49 12.25
C LEU A 126 -16.97 17.90 13.21
N TRP A 127 -17.98 17.04 13.43
CA TRP A 127 -18.93 17.28 14.50
C TRP A 127 -18.20 17.31 15.83
N SER A 128 -18.54 18.30 16.64
CA SER A 128 -17.89 18.55 17.91
C SER A 128 -18.89 18.86 19.02
N HIS A 129 -18.45 18.65 20.25
CA HIS A 129 -19.19 19.03 21.46
C HIS A 129 -18.26 19.74 22.43
N GLU A 130 -18.84 20.61 23.24
CA GLU A 130 -18.10 21.38 24.25
C GLU A 130 -17.94 20.55 25.53
N CYS A 131 -16.72 20.54 26.05
CA CYS A 131 -16.34 20.00 27.33
C CYS A 131 -15.57 21.07 28.11
N GLY A 132 -16.28 21.83 28.96
CA GLY A 132 -15.69 22.99 29.63
C GLY A 132 -15.32 24.07 28.62
N SER A 133 -14.04 24.45 28.59
CA SER A 133 -13.44 25.37 27.62
C SER A 133 -13.04 24.69 26.29
N SER A 134 -12.96 23.36 26.30
CA SER A 134 -12.42 22.56 25.19
C SER A 134 -13.50 22.12 24.20
N LEU A 135 -13.10 21.98 22.94
CA LEU A 135 -13.97 21.52 21.85
C LEU A 135 -13.50 20.15 21.35
N TYR A 136 -14.26 19.09 21.65
CA TYR A 136 -13.92 17.72 21.26
C TYR A 136 -14.56 17.35 19.94
N SER A 137 -13.73 17.21 18.89
CA SER A 137 -14.14 16.84 17.54
C SER A 137 -14.13 15.31 17.36
N THR A 138 -15.11 14.64 17.98
CA THR A 138 -15.19 13.17 17.95
C THR A 138 -15.80 12.62 16.67
N GLY A 139 -16.52 13.45 15.90
CA GLY A 139 -17.27 13.02 14.72
C GLY A 139 -18.60 12.34 15.02
N ILE A 140 -19.52 12.39 14.05
CA ILE A 140 -20.86 11.79 14.14
C ILE A 140 -21.28 11.19 12.81
N CYS A 141 -22.01 10.08 12.85
CA CYS A 141 -22.64 9.47 11.69
C CYS A 141 -24.14 9.30 11.91
N SER A 142 -24.91 9.31 10.83
CA SER A 142 -26.35 9.14 10.81
C SER A 142 -26.72 7.95 9.93
N ARG A 143 -27.41 6.96 10.50
CA ARG A 143 -28.05 5.90 9.71
C ARG A 143 -29.42 6.37 9.27
N VAL A 144 -29.66 6.39 7.97
CA VAL A 144 -30.90 6.83 7.34
C VAL A 144 -31.61 5.63 6.72
N SER A 145 -32.87 5.44 7.08
CA SER A 145 -33.70 4.34 6.58
C SER A 145 -34.13 4.53 5.12
N ARG A 146 -34.65 3.47 4.50
CA ARG A 146 -35.28 3.47 3.16
C ARG A 146 -36.36 4.53 2.91
N ASN A 147 -36.88 5.16 3.96
CA ASN A 147 -37.87 6.24 3.86
C ASN A 147 -37.23 7.64 3.94
N PHE A 148 -35.90 7.73 3.83
CA PHE A 148 -35.13 8.97 4.01
C PHE A 148 -35.35 9.65 5.37
N ARG A 149 -35.65 8.85 6.39
CA ARG A 149 -35.77 9.30 7.78
C ARG A 149 -34.60 8.78 8.59
N LEU A 150 -34.10 9.63 9.48
CA LEU A 150 -33.11 9.22 10.47
C LEU A 150 -33.62 8.01 11.26
N SER A 151 -32.80 6.98 11.33
CA SER A 151 -33.09 5.77 12.10
C SER A 151 -32.33 5.75 13.43
N HIS A 152 -31.03 6.06 13.40
CA HIS A 152 -30.15 6.00 14.56
C HIS A 152 -28.91 6.87 14.35
N THR A 153 -28.38 7.44 15.43
CA THR A 153 -27.15 8.24 15.44
C THR A 153 -25.98 7.38 15.90
N ILE A 154 -24.87 7.39 15.18
CA ILE A 154 -23.69 6.58 15.44
C ILE A 154 -22.55 7.51 15.87
N ALA A 155 -22.12 7.42 17.12
CA ALA A 155 -21.05 8.25 17.69
C ALA A 155 -20.15 7.41 18.63
N PRO A 156 -19.40 6.41 18.12
CA PRO A 156 -18.65 5.47 18.96
C PRO A 156 -17.51 6.15 19.73
N ALA A 157 -16.92 7.20 19.16
CA ALA A 157 -15.87 7.99 19.77
C ALA A 157 -16.37 9.03 20.78
N LEU A 158 -17.70 9.17 20.96
CA LEU A 158 -18.24 10.07 21.96
C LEU A 158 -17.76 9.62 23.36
N GLN A 159 -16.93 10.44 23.96
CA GLN A 159 -16.52 10.34 25.35
C GLN A 159 -17.36 11.31 26.17
N ARG A 160 -17.70 10.94 27.40
CA ARG A 160 -18.21 11.93 28.36
C ARG A 160 -17.02 12.80 28.76
N CYS A 161 -17.24 14.10 28.92
CA CYS A 161 -16.20 15.01 29.40
C CYS A 161 -15.60 14.46 30.71
N GLU A 162 -14.30 14.16 30.71
CA GLU A 162 -13.61 13.66 31.90
C GLU A 162 -13.26 14.84 32.82
N THR A 163 -13.78 14.75 34.06
CA THR A 163 -13.49 15.48 35.31
C THR A 163 -13.44 17.02 35.31
N PHE A 164 -14.33 17.58 36.12
CA PHE A 164 -14.33 18.95 36.64
C PHE A 164 -13.14 19.21 37.60
N MET A 165 -12.71 20.47 37.77
CA MET A 165 -11.51 20.81 38.58
C MET A 165 -11.85 21.53 39.89
N ASP A 166 -11.11 21.22 40.94
CA ASP A 166 -11.12 21.96 42.20
C ASP A 166 -9.77 22.66 42.38
N ILE A 167 -9.77 23.99 42.45
CA ILE A 167 -8.57 24.82 42.58
C ILE A 167 -8.53 25.45 43.97
N VAL A 168 -7.44 25.23 44.72
CA VAL A 168 -7.20 25.90 46.00
C VAL A 168 -5.99 26.83 45.87
N ILE A 169 -6.20 28.13 46.04
CA ILE A 169 -5.13 29.12 46.05
C ILE A 169 -4.64 29.27 47.50
N VAL A 170 -3.35 29.00 47.73
CA VAL A 170 -2.66 29.12 49.02
C VAL A 170 -1.77 30.37 48.96
N LEU A 171 -2.25 31.43 49.61
CA LEU A 171 -1.75 32.79 49.45
C LEU A 171 -0.97 33.26 50.68
N ASP A 172 0.27 33.69 50.48
CA ASP A 172 1.05 34.35 51.52
C ASP A 172 0.46 35.73 51.83
N GLY A 173 0.02 35.93 53.06
CA GLY A 173 -0.54 37.16 53.60
C GLY A 173 0.36 37.84 54.62
N SER A 174 1.64 37.47 54.70
CA SER A 174 2.62 38.07 55.61
C SER A 174 2.95 39.53 55.25
N ASN A 175 3.65 40.23 56.14
CA ASN A 175 3.99 41.64 55.96
C ASN A 175 5.06 41.91 54.88
N SER A 176 5.72 40.88 54.34
CA SER A 176 6.74 41.03 53.28
C SER A 176 6.11 41.34 51.92
N ILE A 177 4.93 40.78 51.65
CA ILE A 177 4.13 41.04 50.45
C ILE A 177 3.66 42.50 50.47
N TYR A 178 4.22 43.32 49.59
CA TYR A 178 3.83 44.72 49.49
C TYR A 178 4.10 45.28 48.09
N PRO A 179 3.12 45.94 47.44
CA PRO A 179 1.78 46.25 47.96
C PRO A 179 0.75 45.14 47.73
N TRP A 180 -0.17 44.92 48.69
CA TRP A 180 -1.16 43.84 48.66
C TRP A 180 -2.10 43.84 47.45
N TYR A 181 -2.46 45.04 46.96
CA TYR A 181 -3.47 45.17 45.91
C TYR A 181 -3.04 44.47 44.60
N GLU A 182 -1.74 44.35 44.32
CA GLU A 182 -1.23 43.65 43.12
C GLU A 182 -1.51 42.14 43.18
N VAL A 183 -1.40 41.54 44.36
CA VAL A 183 -1.76 40.12 44.60
C VAL A 183 -3.26 39.91 44.47
N GLN A 184 -4.04 40.88 44.97
CA GLN A 184 -5.49 40.87 44.83
C GLN A 184 -5.93 40.97 43.35
N ASP A 185 -5.32 41.88 42.58
CA ASP A 185 -5.56 42.04 41.15
C ASP A 185 -5.16 40.78 40.37
N PHE A 186 -4.04 40.15 40.75
CA PHE A 186 -3.65 38.85 40.19
C PHE A 186 -4.73 37.78 40.39
N ILE A 187 -5.27 37.65 41.61
CA ILE A 187 -6.35 36.68 41.91
C ILE A 187 -7.58 36.98 41.06
N ILE A 188 -7.99 38.25 40.96
CA ILE A 188 -9.15 38.64 40.13
C ILE A 188 -8.91 38.29 38.66
N ASN A 189 -7.73 38.60 38.14
CA ASN A 189 -7.39 38.39 36.73
C ASN A 189 -7.28 36.89 36.39
N ILE A 190 -6.73 36.06 37.27
CA ILE A 190 -6.67 34.60 37.04
C ILE A 190 -8.06 33.94 37.18
N LEU A 191 -8.91 34.42 38.10
CA LEU A 191 -10.28 33.93 38.22
C LEU A 191 -11.11 34.17 36.96
N HIS A 192 -10.90 35.30 36.28
CA HIS A 192 -11.53 35.59 34.99
C HIS A 192 -11.10 34.66 33.85
N LYS A 193 -9.99 33.94 34.01
CA LYS A 193 -9.59 32.91 33.06
C LYS A 193 -10.45 31.66 33.25
N PHE A 194 -10.78 31.29 34.49
CA PHE A 194 -11.45 30.03 34.80
C PHE A 194 -12.96 30.05 34.50
N TYR A 195 -13.48 28.92 34.01
CA TYR A 195 -14.92 28.69 33.85
C TYR A 195 -15.51 28.14 35.16
N ILE A 196 -15.94 29.06 36.03
CA ILE A 196 -16.42 28.72 37.37
C ILE A 196 -17.88 28.26 37.31
N GLY A 197 -18.16 27.06 37.84
CA GLY A 197 -19.50 26.50 37.89
C GLY A 197 -19.59 25.10 38.52
N PRO A 198 -20.79 24.66 38.93
CA PRO A 198 -20.98 23.41 39.69
C PRO A 198 -20.54 22.15 38.93
N GLY A 199 -20.63 22.16 37.59
CA GLY A 199 -20.18 21.07 36.70
C GLY A 199 -18.81 21.31 36.03
N GLN A 200 -18.11 22.39 36.39
CA GLN A 200 -16.84 22.82 35.80
C GLN A 200 -15.83 23.11 36.92
N THR A 201 -15.29 24.33 37.05
CA THR A 201 -14.27 24.63 38.04
C THR A 201 -14.86 25.20 39.33
N GLN A 202 -14.37 24.74 40.49
CA GLN A 202 -14.62 25.35 41.79
C GLN A 202 -13.32 25.91 42.34
N VAL A 203 -13.38 27.10 42.96
CA VAL A 203 -12.18 27.76 43.52
C VAL A 203 -12.38 28.02 45.02
N GLY A 204 -11.36 27.70 45.81
CA GLY A 204 -11.24 28.08 47.21
C GLY A 204 -9.95 28.87 47.45
N VAL A 205 -9.95 29.76 48.43
CA VAL A 205 -8.77 30.58 48.77
C VAL A 205 -8.45 30.43 50.25
N VAL A 206 -7.17 30.15 50.53
CA VAL A 206 -6.58 30.05 51.86
C VAL A 206 -5.46 31.06 51.96
N GLN A 207 -5.51 31.93 52.96
CA GLN A 207 -4.44 32.88 53.24
C GLN A 207 -3.62 32.41 54.46
N TYR A 208 -2.29 32.51 54.42
CA TYR A 208 -1.41 32.09 55.50
C TYR A 208 -0.35 33.15 55.86
N GLY A 209 0.19 33.03 57.07
CA GLY A 209 1.28 33.84 57.62
C GLY A 209 1.75 33.15 58.90
N SER A 210 1.62 33.80 60.06
CA SER A 210 1.77 33.11 61.37
C SER A 210 0.61 32.14 61.67
N THR A 211 -0.56 32.33 61.05
CA THR A 211 -1.74 31.47 61.14
C THR A 211 -2.37 31.29 59.75
N VAL A 212 -3.29 30.33 59.59
CA VAL A 212 -3.97 30.06 58.32
C VAL A 212 -5.46 30.34 58.43
N VAL A 213 -6.03 31.02 57.43
CA VAL A 213 -7.45 31.39 57.35
C VAL A 213 -8.02 30.95 56.00
N HIS A 214 -9.24 30.39 56.01
CA HIS A 214 -10.01 30.16 54.80
C HIS A 214 -10.77 31.44 54.45
N GLU A 215 -10.44 32.09 53.34
CA GLU A 215 -11.16 33.27 52.88
C GLU A 215 -12.50 32.87 52.26
N PHE A 216 -12.53 31.79 51.47
CA PHE A 216 -13.75 31.07 51.07
C PHE A 216 -13.46 29.64 50.62
N SER A 217 -14.49 28.79 50.65
CA SER A 217 -14.39 27.34 50.40
C SER A 217 -14.77 26.95 48.97
N LEU A 218 -14.37 25.74 48.55
CA LEU A 218 -14.80 25.18 47.27
C LEU A 218 -16.34 25.06 47.22
N GLY A 219 -16.94 25.44 46.10
CA GLY A 219 -18.39 25.36 45.88
C GLY A 219 -19.23 26.39 46.65
N GLU A 220 -18.61 27.32 47.39
CA GLU A 220 -19.30 28.41 48.08
C GLU A 220 -19.93 29.40 47.09
N TYR A 221 -19.25 29.65 45.99
CA TYR A 221 -19.70 30.50 44.88
C TYR A 221 -19.78 29.69 43.58
N GLN A 222 -20.77 30.00 42.74
CA GLN A 222 -21.15 29.18 41.59
C GLN A 222 -20.94 29.88 40.25
N THR A 223 -20.54 31.16 40.24
CA THR A 223 -20.30 31.96 39.04
C THR A 223 -18.98 32.72 39.16
N VAL A 224 -18.42 33.14 38.02
CA VAL A 224 -17.17 33.94 37.99
C VAL A 224 -17.37 35.27 38.68
N GLU A 225 -18.52 35.91 38.44
CA GLU A 225 -18.87 37.21 39.01
C GLU A 225 -18.89 37.18 40.54
N ASP A 226 -19.50 36.13 41.13
CA ASP A 226 -19.60 35.98 42.58
C ASP A 226 -18.24 35.73 43.23
N VAL A 227 -17.41 34.87 42.64
CA VAL A 227 -16.05 34.58 43.17
C VAL A 227 -15.15 35.79 43.06
N VAL A 228 -15.22 36.54 41.95
CA VAL A 228 -14.44 37.77 41.76
C VAL A 228 -14.82 38.83 42.79
N GLU A 229 -16.12 38.99 43.09
CA GLU A 229 -16.56 39.93 44.11
C GLU A 229 -16.12 39.49 45.52
N ALA A 230 -16.10 38.19 45.81
CA ALA A 230 -15.53 37.68 47.05
C ALA A 230 -14.01 37.94 47.14
N ALA A 231 -13.28 37.74 46.04
CA ALA A 231 -11.83 37.99 45.97
C ALA A 231 -11.47 39.48 46.18
N ARG A 232 -12.33 40.41 45.73
CA ARG A 232 -12.19 41.86 45.99
C ARG A 232 -12.28 42.23 47.47
N ASN A 233 -12.80 41.34 48.31
CA ASN A 233 -12.93 41.58 49.76
C ASN A 233 -11.84 40.88 50.59
N ILE A 234 -10.84 40.25 49.94
CA ILE A 234 -9.71 39.63 50.64
C ILE A 234 -8.69 40.70 51.06
N HIS A 235 -8.55 40.88 52.37
CA HIS A 235 -7.59 41.81 52.97
C HIS A 235 -6.32 41.08 53.41
N GLN A 236 -5.17 41.75 53.35
CA GLN A 236 -3.91 41.25 53.92
C GLN A 236 -4.07 41.06 55.42
N ARG A 237 -3.80 39.86 55.92
CA ARG A 237 -3.86 39.57 57.36
C ARG A 237 -2.65 40.10 58.12
N GLY A 238 -1.50 40.16 57.45
CA GLY A 238 -0.23 40.55 58.05
C GLY A 238 0.35 39.45 58.96
N GLY A 239 1.58 39.68 59.41
CA GLY A 239 2.33 38.75 60.24
C GLY A 239 3.84 38.85 60.01
N GLU A 240 4.61 38.51 61.03
CA GLU A 240 6.09 38.53 60.96
C GLU A 240 6.69 37.19 60.49
N GLU A 241 5.87 36.14 60.34
CA GLU A 241 6.31 34.82 59.90
C GLU A 241 5.59 34.38 58.62
N THR A 242 6.30 33.64 57.78
CA THR A 242 5.80 33.01 56.55
C THR A 242 5.81 31.49 56.72
N ARG A 243 4.70 30.89 57.18
CA ARG A 243 4.60 29.43 57.41
C ARG A 243 4.01 28.69 56.20
N THR A 244 4.80 28.55 55.13
CA THR A 244 4.36 27.97 53.85
C THR A 244 4.00 26.50 53.97
N ALA A 245 4.74 25.70 54.76
CA ALA A 245 4.43 24.29 54.95
C ALA A 245 3.08 24.09 55.68
N LEU A 246 2.77 24.96 56.64
CA LEU A 246 1.46 25.01 57.29
C LEU A 246 0.34 25.38 56.29
N GLY A 247 0.56 26.38 55.44
CA GLY A 247 -0.39 26.80 54.39
C GLY A 247 -0.74 25.65 53.44
N ILE A 248 0.26 24.96 52.90
CA ILE A 248 0.09 23.79 52.02
C ILE A 248 -0.66 22.67 52.74
N ASN A 249 -0.30 22.37 53.99
CA ASN A 249 -0.96 21.32 54.76
C ASN A 249 -2.44 21.61 55.03
N VAL A 250 -2.80 22.86 55.34
CA VAL A 250 -4.21 23.24 55.51
C VAL A 250 -4.96 23.22 54.18
N GLY A 251 -4.32 23.66 53.09
CA GLY A 251 -4.83 23.52 51.73
C GLY A 251 -5.19 22.06 51.40
N ARG A 252 -4.23 21.14 51.58
CA ARG A 252 -4.41 19.70 51.37
C ARG A 252 -5.46 19.08 52.30
N SER A 253 -5.26 19.22 53.62
CA SER A 253 -5.97 18.43 54.62
C SER A 253 -7.37 18.97 54.98
N ALA A 254 -7.62 20.26 54.73
CA ALA A 254 -8.88 20.92 55.06
C ALA A 254 -9.56 21.58 53.84
N ALA A 255 -8.84 22.39 53.05
CA ALA A 255 -9.49 23.18 51.98
C ALA A 255 -10.08 22.29 50.88
N PHE A 256 -9.33 21.31 50.36
CA PHE A 256 -9.86 20.34 49.40
C PHE A 256 -10.94 19.41 49.95
N LYS A 257 -11.09 19.31 51.28
CA LYS A 257 -12.17 18.52 51.90
C LYS A 257 -13.42 19.35 52.17
N ARG A 258 -13.30 20.68 52.17
CA ARG A 258 -14.39 21.61 52.46
C ARG A 258 -15.04 22.07 51.15
N GLY A 259 -15.98 21.25 50.69
CA GLY A 259 -16.73 21.49 49.44
C GLY A 259 -16.08 20.87 48.19
N GLY A 260 -14.93 20.22 48.32
CA GLY A 260 -14.29 19.51 47.21
C GLY A 260 -15.07 18.28 46.75
N ARG A 261 -15.01 18.02 45.45
CA ARG A 261 -15.83 17.02 44.76
C ARG A 261 -15.05 15.73 44.51
N PRO A 262 -15.67 14.54 44.73
CA PRO A 262 -15.03 13.27 44.46
C PRO A 262 -14.80 13.10 42.96
N GLY A 263 -13.57 12.76 42.57
CA GLY A 263 -13.17 12.61 41.17
C GLY A 263 -12.79 13.91 40.47
N ALA A 264 -12.85 15.06 41.13
CA ALA A 264 -12.31 16.30 40.58
C ALA A 264 -10.78 16.29 40.56
N GLN A 265 -10.17 16.90 39.54
CA GLN A 265 -8.73 17.14 39.57
C GLN A 265 -8.42 18.25 40.57
N LYS A 266 -7.46 18.00 41.48
CA LYS A 266 -7.08 18.91 42.55
C LYS A 266 -5.85 19.72 42.13
N VAL A 267 -6.01 21.03 42.04
CA VAL A 267 -4.91 21.95 41.69
C VAL A 267 -4.69 22.92 42.85
N MET A 268 -3.46 23.01 43.33
CA MET A 268 -3.06 23.95 44.38
C MET A 268 -2.13 25.01 43.79
N ILE A 269 -2.43 26.29 43.99
CA ILE A 269 -1.58 27.40 43.54
C ILE A 269 -0.97 28.07 44.78
N VAL A 270 0.32 27.89 44.99
CA VAL A 270 1.07 28.44 46.13
C VAL A 270 1.77 29.72 45.69
N ILE A 271 1.50 30.83 46.39
CA ILE A 271 2.07 32.15 46.10
C ILE A 271 2.79 32.65 47.35
N THR A 272 4.05 33.05 47.21
CA THR A 272 4.86 33.56 48.33
C THR A 272 6.03 34.43 47.86
N ASP A 273 6.51 35.31 48.74
CA ASP A 273 7.66 36.19 48.50
C ASP A 273 8.83 35.97 49.47
N GLY A 274 8.77 34.92 50.31
CA GLY A 274 9.76 34.68 51.35
C GLY A 274 9.98 33.20 51.66
N GLU A 275 11.16 32.89 52.20
CA GLU A 275 11.49 31.55 52.70
C GLU A 275 10.56 31.13 53.85
N SER A 276 10.19 29.86 53.84
CA SER A 276 9.32 29.25 54.84
C SER A 276 10.00 29.29 56.23
N HIS A 277 9.31 29.81 57.24
CA HIS A 277 9.78 29.76 58.64
C HIS A 277 9.61 28.36 59.26
N ASP A 278 8.93 27.46 58.55
CA ASP A 278 8.69 26.05 58.84
C ASP A 278 9.21 25.12 57.71
N SER A 279 10.34 25.48 57.07
CA SER A 279 10.97 24.67 56.01
C SER A 279 11.19 23.19 56.37
N PRO A 280 11.52 22.78 57.62
CA PRO A 280 11.66 21.36 57.96
C PRO A 280 10.39 20.53 57.73
N GLN A 281 9.21 21.16 57.79
CA GLN A 281 7.92 20.51 57.53
C GLN A 281 7.51 20.55 56.05
N LEU A 282 8.19 21.35 55.23
CA LEU A 282 7.84 21.56 53.82
C LEU A 282 7.98 20.28 52.99
N VAL A 283 9.06 19.52 53.21
CA VAL A 283 9.28 18.23 52.54
C VAL A 283 8.11 17.29 52.75
N GLN A 284 7.64 17.17 53.99
CA GLN A 284 6.50 16.31 54.31
C GLN A 284 5.19 16.84 53.68
N ALA A 285 4.97 18.16 53.70
CA ALA A 285 3.77 18.77 53.13
C ALA A 285 3.66 18.55 51.62
N VAL A 286 4.77 18.68 50.88
CA VAL A 286 4.86 18.43 49.43
C VAL A 286 4.64 16.95 49.13
N THR A 287 5.39 16.05 49.78
CA THR A 287 5.26 14.59 49.56
C THR A 287 3.86 14.05 49.88
N ASP A 288 3.22 14.55 50.94
CA ASP A 288 1.84 14.15 51.26
C ASP A 288 0.83 14.70 50.24
N SER A 289 1.09 15.87 49.64
CA SER A 289 0.24 16.45 48.58
C SER A 289 0.37 15.66 47.26
N GLU A 290 1.58 15.24 46.91
CA GLU A 290 1.82 14.35 45.76
C GLU A 290 1.12 13.00 45.94
N ARG A 291 1.19 12.40 47.14
CA ARG A 291 0.50 11.13 47.44
C ARG A 291 -1.02 11.24 47.30
N GLU A 292 -1.59 12.42 47.51
CA GLU A 292 -3.02 12.71 47.35
C GLU A 292 -3.41 13.17 45.93
N ASN A 293 -2.48 13.07 44.96
CA ASN A 293 -2.64 13.44 43.56
C ASN A 293 -3.07 14.91 43.37
N ILE A 294 -2.42 15.81 44.10
CA ILE A 294 -2.61 17.26 44.00
C ILE A 294 -1.50 17.85 43.13
N THR A 295 -1.87 18.48 42.01
CA THR A 295 -0.94 19.23 41.16
C THR A 295 -0.65 20.59 41.81
N MET A 296 0.61 20.88 42.12
CA MET A 296 1.02 22.12 42.79
C MET A 296 1.74 23.06 41.82
N TYR A 297 1.20 24.26 41.65
CA TYR A 297 1.88 25.38 40.99
C TYR A 297 2.51 26.29 42.04
N ALA A 298 3.76 26.66 41.87
CA ALA A 298 4.50 27.48 42.82
C ALA A 298 4.95 28.79 42.17
N ILE A 299 4.56 29.92 42.76
CA ILE A 299 4.83 31.27 42.25
C ILE A 299 5.72 32.01 43.25
N ALA A 300 6.97 32.25 42.85
CA ALA A 300 7.96 33.01 43.62
C ALA A 300 7.89 34.50 43.26
N VAL A 301 7.59 35.34 44.25
CA VAL A 301 7.53 36.81 44.11
C VAL A 301 8.81 37.44 44.65
N LEU A 302 9.61 38.08 43.80
CA LEU A 302 10.95 38.58 44.19
C LEU A 302 10.96 40.04 44.69
N GLY A 303 9.79 40.65 44.91
CA GLY A 303 9.66 42.06 45.29
C GLY A 303 10.46 42.40 46.54
N TYR A 304 10.30 41.61 47.61
CA TYR A 304 11.02 41.80 48.88
C TYR A 304 12.55 41.68 48.72
N TYR A 305 13.02 40.66 47.99
CA TYR A 305 14.45 40.41 47.76
C TYR A 305 15.08 41.52 46.91
N ASN A 306 14.41 41.96 45.85
CA ASN A 306 14.89 43.00 44.95
C ASN A 306 14.93 44.37 45.65
N ARG A 307 13.91 44.71 46.46
CA ARG A 307 13.87 45.97 47.23
C ARG A 307 14.99 46.07 48.27
N ARG A 308 15.49 44.94 48.78
CA ARG A 308 16.53 44.87 49.82
C ARG A 308 17.92 44.46 49.30
N GLY A 309 18.04 44.15 48.02
CA GLY A 309 19.31 43.70 47.41
C GLY A 309 19.81 42.35 47.95
N ILE A 310 18.88 41.44 48.30
CA ILE A 310 19.18 40.11 48.86
C ILE A 310 19.25 39.09 47.71
N ASN A 311 20.20 38.15 47.76
CA ASN A 311 20.28 37.06 46.77
C ASN A 311 19.11 36.06 46.97
N PRO A 312 18.24 35.84 45.98
CA PRO A 312 17.06 34.98 46.10
C PRO A 312 17.33 33.49 45.83
N GLU A 313 18.59 33.05 45.67
CA GLU A 313 18.91 31.68 45.25
C GLU A 313 18.36 30.59 46.18
N ALA A 314 18.47 30.77 47.50
CA ALA A 314 17.93 29.82 48.49
C ALA A 314 16.40 29.73 48.41
N PHE A 315 15.72 30.88 48.36
CA PHE A 315 14.28 31.00 48.17
C PHE A 315 13.79 30.33 46.88
N LEU A 316 14.43 30.62 45.75
CA LEU A 316 14.05 30.05 44.45
C LEU A 316 14.16 28.52 44.46
N LYS A 317 15.17 27.97 45.14
CA LYS A 317 15.33 26.52 45.29
C LYS A 317 14.21 25.90 46.14
N GLU A 318 13.78 26.60 47.18
CA GLU A 318 12.66 26.17 48.04
C GLU A 318 11.33 26.17 47.27
N ILE A 319 11.00 27.27 46.57
CA ILE A 319 9.73 27.36 45.84
C ILE A 319 9.69 26.43 44.64
N LYS A 320 10.83 26.22 43.96
CA LYS A 320 10.94 25.25 42.88
C LYS A 320 10.69 23.81 43.37
N PHE A 321 11.03 23.49 44.62
CA PHE A 321 10.73 22.19 45.25
C PHE A 321 9.24 21.99 45.58
N ILE A 322 8.46 23.08 45.74
CA ILE A 322 7.00 22.99 45.98
C ILE A 322 6.25 22.62 44.70
N ALA A 323 6.77 23.01 43.53
CA ALA A 323 6.13 22.75 42.25
C ALA A 323 6.16 21.27 41.88
N SER A 324 5.08 20.77 41.25
CA SER A 324 5.02 19.39 40.75
C SER A 324 5.92 19.16 39.52
N ASP A 325 6.37 17.93 39.30
CA ASP A 325 7.17 17.55 38.14
C ASP A 325 6.36 17.54 36.82
N PRO A 326 6.93 18.01 35.68
CA PRO A 326 8.22 18.69 35.58
C PRO A 326 8.14 20.12 36.13
N ASP A 327 9.13 20.49 36.95
CA ASP A 327 9.17 21.77 37.66
C ASP A 327 9.19 23.00 36.72
N GLU A 328 9.72 22.86 35.50
CA GLU A 328 9.74 23.86 34.43
C GLU A 328 8.32 24.32 33.98
N GLU A 329 7.33 23.46 34.15
CA GLU A 329 5.93 23.71 33.79
C GLU A 329 5.09 24.21 34.98
N HIS A 330 5.48 23.92 36.21
CA HIS A 330 4.68 24.25 37.40
C HIS A 330 5.29 25.35 38.28
N PHE A 331 6.53 25.76 38.02
CA PHE A 331 7.21 26.85 38.71
C PHE A 331 7.18 28.16 37.90
N PHE A 332 6.84 29.26 38.56
CA PHE A 332 6.89 30.61 38.01
C PHE A 332 7.68 31.53 38.94
N LYS A 333 8.48 32.42 38.35
CA LYS A 333 9.16 33.50 39.08
C LYS A 333 8.75 34.84 38.51
N VAL A 334 8.46 35.80 39.38
CA VAL A 334 8.14 37.18 38.99
C VAL A 334 9.08 38.16 39.70
N THR A 335 9.40 39.27 39.03
CA THR A 335 10.37 40.24 39.54
C THR A 335 9.87 41.01 40.75
N ASP A 336 8.56 41.29 40.79
CA ASP A 336 7.86 41.94 41.89
C ASP A 336 6.36 41.59 41.82
N GLU A 337 5.59 42.14 42.75
CA GLU A 337 4.15 41.90 42.85
C GLU A 337 3.41 42.38 41.58
N SER A 338 3.85 43.48 40.95
CA SER A 338 3.20 44.04 39.75
C SER A 338 3.39 43.19 38.49
N ALA A 339 4.45 42.38 38.46
CA ALA A 339 4.75 41.44 37.39
C ALA A 339 3.89 40.16 37.46
N LEU A 340 3.08 39.96 38.51
CA LEU A 340 2.13 38.84 38.58
C LEU A 340 1.11 38.88 37.44
N LYS A 341 0.75 40.05 36.92
CA LYS A 341 -0.14 40.19 35.76
C LYS A 341 0.43 39.54 34.49
N ASP A 342 1.76 39.48 34.36
CA ASP A 342 2.44 38.98 33.15
C ASP A 342 2.38 37.45 33.05
N ILE A 343 2.14 36.76 34.18
CA ILE A 343 2.03 35.31 34.23
C ILE A 343 0.58 34.81 34.18
N VAL A 344 -0.43 35.70 34.22
CA VAL A 344 -1.85 35.30 34.24
C VAL A 344 -2.22 34.47 33.03
N ASP A 345 -1.82 34.90 31.82
CA ASP A 345 -2.10 34.16 30.59
C ASP A 345 -1.35 32.82 30.57
N ALA A 346 -0.07 32.82 30.92
CA ALA A 346 0.75 31.60 30.91
C ALA A 346 0.26 30.57 31.94
N LEU A 347 -0.09 31.01 33.15
CA LEU A 347 -0.62 30.15 34.21
C LEU A 347 -2.03 29.65 33.87
N GLY A 348 -2.88 30.53 33.34
CA GLY A 348 -4.20 30.17 32.85
C GLY A 348 -4.12 29.05 31.81
N GLU A 349 -3.37 29.26 30.73
CA GLU A 349 -3.18 28.27 29.65
C GLU A 349 -2.60 26.94 30.16
N ARG A 350 -1.63 26.95 31.09
CA ARG A 350 -1.07 25.73 31.68
C ARG A 350 -2.11 24.97 32.52
N ILE A 351 -2.92 25.67 33.31
CA ILE A 351 -4.01 25.05 34.07
C ILE A 351 -5.12 24.55 33.12
N PHE A 352 -5.42 25.24 32.01
CA PHE A 352 -6.38 24.74 31.00
C PHE A 352 -5.90 23.47 30.30
N SER A 353 -4.59 23.31 30.12
CA SER A 353 -4.04 22.08 29.53
C SER A 353 -4.29 20.83 30.40
N LEU A 354 -4.59 21.01 31.69
CA LEU A 354 -5.01 19.93 32.60
C LEU A 354 -6.45 19.48 32.32
N GLU A 355 -7.36 20.34 31.85
CA GLU A 355 -8.74 19.96 31.46
C GLU A 355 -8.78 19.02 30.24
N GLY A 356 -7.72 19.03 29.42
CA GLY A 356 -7.56 18.21 28.22
C GLY A 356 -6.71 16.95 28.40
N THR A 357 -6.17 16.72 29.60
CA THR A 357 -5.30 15.57 29.90
C THR A 357 -5.88 14.76 31.05
N SER A 358 -6.09 13.45 30.83
CA SER A 358 -6.52 12.57 31.93
C SER A 358 -5.44 12.52 33.03
N SER A 359 -5.83 12.12 34.24
CA SER A 359 -5.12 12.21 35.54
C SER A 359 -3.70 11.62 35.65
N GLN A 360 -3.04 11.30 34.54
CA GLN A 360 -1.69 10.78 34.40
C GLN A 360 -0.83 11.57 33.38
N GLY A 361 -1.25 12.79 32.98
CA GLY A 361 -0.57 13.55 31.91
C GLY A 361 -0.72 12.89 30.52
N GLN A 362 -1.79 12.13 30.31
CA GLN A 362 -2.00 11.41 29.04
C GLN A 362 -2.67 12.29 27.98
N ARG A 363 -2.09 12.18 26.79
CA ARG A 363 -2.40 12.82 25.50
C ARG A 363 -3.81 12.50 24.97
N PHE A 364 -4.19 13.09 23.83
CA PHE A 364 -5.53 12.89 23.26
C PHE A 364 -5.78 11.42 22.89
N GLY A 365 -6.77 10.81 23.54
CA GLY A 365 -7.29 9.49 23.24
C GLY A 365 -8.27 9.52 22.06
N LEU A 366 -9.56 9.68 22.33
CA LEU A 366 -10.60 9.74 21.29
C LEU A 366 -11.30 11.10 21.21
N GLN A 367 -10.90 12.06 22.03
CA GLN A 367 -11.46 13.42 22.08
C GLN A 367 -11.44 14.10 20.70
N MET A 368 -10.40 13.85 19.92
CA MET A 368 -10.21 14.37 18.56
C MET A 368 -10.35 13.27 17.48
N ALA A 369 -11.06 12.17 17.77
CA ALA A 369 -11.08 10.99 16.91
C ALA A 369 -11.54 11.24 15.47
N GLN A 370 -12.41 12.23 15.25
CA GLN A 370 -13.02 12.51 13.95
C GLN A 370 -13.61 11.26 13.29
N ALA A 371 -14.30 10.43 14.09
CA ALA A 371 -14.87 9.16 13.67
C ALA A 371 -15.90 9.36 12.54
N GLY A 372 -15.84 8.48 11.54
CA GLY A 372 -16.65 8.60 10.32
C GLY A 372 -15.95 9.39 9.21
N PHE A 373 -14.65 9.65 9.34
CA PHE A 373 -13.84 10.17 8.23
C PHE A 373 -13.91 9.27 7.01
N SER A 374 -13.95 7.95 7.25
CA SER A 374 -14.36 6.94 6.27
C SER A 374 -15.35 5.97 6.92
N SER A 375 -16.17 5.30 6.09
CA SER A 375 -17.12 4.30 6.57
C SER A 375 -17.27 3.15 5.59
N HIS A 376 -17.42 1.94 6.12
CA HIS A 376 -17.64 0.73 5.34
C HIS A 376 -18.65 -0.19 6.03
N LEU A 377 -19.51 -0.85 5.26
CA LEU A 377 -20.48 -1.78 5.80
C LEU A 377 -19.85 -3.16 6.03
N VAL A 378 -20.07 -3.72 7.21
CA VAL A 378 -19.55 -5.04 7.59
C VAL A 378 -20.69 -5.98 7.97
N LYS A 379 -20.43 -7.28 8.14
CA LYS A 379 -21.50 -8.28 8.32
C LYS A 379 -22.42 -7.99 9.51
N ASP A 380 -21.90 -7.39 10.57
CA ASP A 380 -22.55 -7.19 11.87
C ASP A 380 -22.74 -5.70 12.24
N GLY A 381 -22.42 -4.77 11.34
CA GLY A 381 -22.45 -3.35 11.68
C GLY A 381 -21.81 -2.41 10.65
N VAL A 382 -21.23 -1.33 11.16
CA VAL A 382 -20.53 -0.30 10.37
C VAL A 382 -19.12 -0.13 10.91
N LEU A 383 -18.13 -0.24 10.04
CA LEU A 383 -16.73 0.09 10.34
C LEU A 383 -16.50 1.57 10.04
N LEU A 384 -15.84 2.28 10.96
CA LEU A 384 -15.62 3.72 10.88
C LEU A 384 -14.14 4.03 11.08
N GLY A 385 -13.59 4.82 10.18
CA GLY A 385 -12.26 5.40 10.33
C GLY A 385 -12.25 6.58 11.29
N ALA A 386 -11.26 6.65 12.16
CA ALA A 386 -11.09 7.69 13.18
C ALA A 386 -9.66 8.26 13.13
N VAL A 387 -9.42 9.16 12.17
CA VAL A 387 -8.08 9.65 11.81
C VAL A 387 -7.37 10.44 12.92
N GLY A 388 -8.11 11.09 13.80
CA GLY A 388 -7.54 11.92 14.87
C GLY A 388 -7.44 11.19 16.21
N ALA A 389 -7.76 9.89 16.26
CA ALA A 389 -7.59 9.09 17.46
C ALA A 389 -6.10 8.93 17.80
N TYR A 390 -5.80 8.92 19.11
CA TYR A 390 -4.46 8.68 19.66
C TYR A 390 -3.40 9.61 19.07
N ASP A 391 -3.60 10.92 19.21
CA ASP A 391 -2.72 11.97 18.68
C ASP A 391 -2.52 11.89 17.15
N TRP A 392 -3.61 11.68 16.40
CA TRP A 392 -3.59 11.52 14.95
C TRP A 392 -2.75 10.33 14.42
N ASN A 393 -2.36 9.38 15.28
CA ASN A 393 -1.96 8.06 14.79
C ASN A 393 -3.11 7.41 14.02
N GLY A 394 -4.33 7.64 14.49
CA GLY A 394 -5.57 7.16 13.93
C GLY A 394 -5.97 5.79 14.47
N ALA A 395 -7.23 5.44 14.25
CA ALA A 395 -7.81 4.17 14.68
C ALA A 395 -8.96 3.76 13.76
N VAL A 396 -9.45 2.54 13.97
CA VAL A 396 -10.67 2.04 13.34
C VAL A 396 -11.64 1.63 14.44
N LEU A 397 -12.86 2.11 14.36
CA LEU A 397 -13.94 1.84 15.31
C LEU A 397 -15.03 1.03 14.59
N LYS A 398 -15.81 0.25 15.34
CA LYS A 398 -16.94 -0.48 14.77
C LYS A 398 -18.19 -0.26 15.61
N GLU A 399 -19.31 0.04 14.96
CA GLU A 399 -20.63 0.10 15.60
C GLU A 399 -21.42 -1.15 15.22
N THR A 400 -21.77 -1.98 16.20
CA THR A 400 -22.53 -3.23 15.98
C THR A 400 -23.93 -3.11 16.59
N LYS A 401 -24.78 -4.09 16.31
CA LYS A 401 -26.08 -4.23 17.00
C LYS A 401 -25.96 -4.41 18.53
N HIS A 402 -24.79 -4.80 19.03
CA HIS A 402 -24.51 -5.00 20.45
C HIS A 402 -23.83 -3.79 21.11
N GLY A 403 -23.60 -2.72 20.35
CA GLY A 403 -22.97 -1.49 20.79
C GLY A 403 -21.62 -1.22 20.10
N LYS A 404 -20.91 -0.22 20.64
CA LYS A 404 -19.64 0.25 20.11
C LYS A 404 -18.48 -0.68 20.46
N VAL A 405 -17.59 -0.86 19.49
CA VAL A 405 -16.35 -1.63 19.59
C VAL A 405 -15.19 -0.69 19.30
N VAL A 406 -14.34 -0.50 20.30
CA VAL A 406 -13.23 0.47 20.28
C VAL A 406 -11.95 -0.28 20.63
N PRO A 407 -11.03 -0.50 19.67
CA PRO A 407 -9.75 -1.11 19.96
C PRO A 407 -8.89 -0.20 20.85
N PRO A 408 -8.15 -0.75 21.83
CA PRO A 408 -7.24 0.05 22.64
C PRO A 408 -6.01 0.49 21.82
N LYS A 409 -5.38 1.59 22.21
CA LYS A 409 -4.16 2.11 21.56
C LYS A 409 -3.04 1.05 21.44
N SER A 410 -2.91 0.19 22.44
CA SER A 410 -1.90 -0.88 22.47
C SER A 410 -2.04 -1.89 21.32
N SER A 411 -3.24 -2.06 20.75
CA SER A 411 -3.45 -2.95 19.61
C SER A 411 -2.73 -2.52 18.32
N TYR A 412 -2.28 -1.26 18.25
CA TYR A 412 -1.59 -0.70 17.09
C TYR A 412 -0.07 -0.53 17.30
N GLN A 413 0.43 -0.77 18.52
CA GLN A 413 1.77 -0.34 18.95
C GLN A 413 2.91 -0.97 18.14
N ASP A 414 2.74 -2.21 17.68
CA ASP A 414 3.76 -2.93 16.91
C ASP A 414 3.96 -2.32 15.50
N GLU A 415 2.88 -1.82 14.89
CA GLU A 415 2.92 -1.22 13.55
C GLU A 415 3.02 0.32 13.55
N PHE A 416 2.64 0.94 14.66
CA PHE A 416 2.61 2.38 14.88
C PHE A 416 3.37 2.72 16.18
N PRO A 417 4.70 2.60 16.18
CA PRO A 417 5.51 2.81 17.37
C PRO A 417 5.53 4.27 17.81
N GLU A 418 5.65 4.51 19.11
CA GLU A 418 5.67 5.86 19.72
C GLU A 418 6.76 6.78 19.18
N VAL A 419 7.86 6.23 18.65
CA VAL A 419 8.93 7.02 18.02
C VAL A 419 8.42 7.81 16.81
N LEU A 420 7.38 7.30 16.11
CA LEU A 420 6.81 7.93 14.92
C LEU A 420 5.52 8.73 15.20
N LYS A 421 5.17 8.95 16.47
CA LYS A 421 3.93 9.64 16.88
C LYS A 421 3.76 11.04 16.28
N ASN A 422 4.86 11.77 16.07
CA ASN A 422 4.83 13.15 15.55
C ASN A 422 4.50 13.22 14.05
N HIS A 423 4.37 12.07 13.36
CA HIS A 423 4.07 12.03 11.93
C HIS A 423 2.58 12.08 11.61
N ALA A 424 1.69 11.92 12.61
CA ALA A 424 0.23 11.93 12.45
C ALA A 424 -0.22 11.00 11.30
N ALA A 425 -0.12 9.68 11.52
CA ALA A 425 -0.25 8.67 10.48
C ALA A 425 -1.63 8.62 9.78
N TYR A 426 -2.69 9.13 10.41
CA TYR A 426 -4.06 9.14 9.92
C TYR A 426 -4.62 7.74 9.58
N LEU A 427 -4.34 6.74 10.44
CA LEU A 427 -4.97 5.43 10.29
C LEU A 427 -6.51 5.55 10.33
N GLY A 428 -7.18 4.89 9.39
CA GLY A 428 -8.62 5.01 9.20
C GLY A 428 -9.02 6.14 8.25
N TYR A 429 -8.06 6.74 7.52
CA TYR A 429 -8.40 7.67 6.44
C TYR A 429 -9.29 6.99 5.40
N SER A 430 -9.01 5.73 5.10
CA SER A 430 -9.83 4.82 4.30
C SER A 430 -10.03 3.52 5.07
N VAL A 431 -11.19 2.88 4.91
CA VAL A 431 -11.49 1.58 5.51
C VAL A 431 -12.24 0.70 4.51
N GLY A 432 -12.03 -0.61 4.61
CA GLY A 432 -12.70 -1.60 3.77
C GLY A 432 -12.73 -2.98 4.44
N SER A 433 -13.25 -3.97 3.72
CA SER A 433 -13.25 -5.35 4.19
C SER A 433 -12.96 -6.32 3.04
N LEU A 434 -12.39 -7.46 3.38
CA LEU A 434 -12.02 -8.52 2.44
C LEU A 434 -12.73 -9.81 2.86
N ILE A 435 -13.13 -10.63 1.89
CA ILE A 435 -13.67 -11.97 2.13
C ILE A 435 -12.60 -12.99 1.73
N SER A 436 -12.18 -13.81 2.69
CA SER A 436 -11.19 -14.86 2.46
C SER A 436 -11.77 -16.05 1.71
N SER A 437 -10.87 -16.93 1.25
CA SER A 437 -11.26 -18.22 0.67
C SER A 437 -12.00 -19.17 1.60
N LEU A 438 -11.91 -18.92 2.91
CA LEU A 438 -12.64 -19.65 3.94
C LEU A 438 -13.95 -18.94 4.34
N GLY A 439 -14.32 -17.85 3.66
CA GLY A 439 -15.51 -17.03 3.92
C GLY A 439 -15.38 -16.11 5.15
N SER A 440 -14.21 -16.07 5.81
CA SER A 440 -13.95 -15.17 6.93
C SER A 440 -13.78 -13.73 6.44
N GLN A 441 -14.34 -12.77 7.19
CA GLN A 441 -14.23 -11.35 6.88
C GLN A 441 -12.99 -10.77 7.58
N LEU A 442 -12.09 -10.17 6.81
CA LEU A 442 -10.98 -9.36 7.31
C LEU A 442 -11.28 -7.88 7.07
N TYR A 443 -10.56 -7.01 7.76
CA TYR A 443 -10.66 -5.57 7.61
C TYR A 443 -9.36 -4.99 7.09
N VAL A 444 -9.47 -3.90 6.36
CA VAL A 444 -8.33 -3.16 5.84
C VAL A 444 -8.50 -1.68 6.15
N ALA A 445 -7.40 -1.01 6.51
CA ALA A 445 -7.43 0.42 6.78
C ALA A 445 -6.15 1.10 6.30
N GLY A 446 -6.30 2.28 5.71
CA GLY A 446 -5.22 3.10 5.22
C GLY A 446 -4.78 4.17 6.21
N ALA A 447 -3.48 4.44 6.22
CA ALA A 447 -2.78 5.45 7.02
C ALA A 447 -1.85 6.25 6.07
N PRO A 448 -2.39 7.13 5.21
CA PRO A 448 -1.66 7.73 4.09
C PRO A 448 -0.55 8.69 4.51
N ARG A 449 -0.51 9.11 5.76
CA ARG A 449 0.56 9.96 6.32
C ARG A 449 1.61 9.19 7.11
N PHE A 450 1.43 7.89 7.30
CA PHE A 450 2.42 7.08 8.02
C PHE A 450 3.81 7.23 7.41
N ASN A 451 4.78 7.65 8.21
CA ASN A 451 6.15 7.91 7.78
C ASN A 451 6.25 8.83 6.55
N HIS A 452 5.24 9.67 6.31
CA HIS A 452 5.05 10.50 5.12
C HIS A 452 4.97 9.75 3.78
N THR A 453 5.16 8.43 3.72
CA THR A 453 5.04 7.62 2.49
C THR A 453 3.68 6.93 2.38
N GLY A 454 3.04 6.63 3.52
CA GLY A 454 1.77 5.93 3.63
C GLY A 454 1.92 4.46 4.00
N LYS A 455 0.89 3.91 4.65
CA LYS A 455 0.79 2.50 5.05
C LYS A 455 -0.66 2.02 4.91
N VAL A 456 -0.86 0.74 4.65
CA VAL A 456 -2.15 0.05 4.76
C VAL A 456 -1.98 -1.16 5.67
N ILE A 457 -2.89 -1.36 6.62
CA ILE A 457 -2.91 -2.55 7.48
C ILE A 457 -4.09 -3.44 7.16
N VAL A 458 -3.88 -4.74 7.21
CA VAL A 458 -4.92 -5.77 7.13
C VAL A 458 -5.01 -6.46 8.48
N PHE A 459 -6.20 -6.57 9.05
CA PHE A 459 -6.40 -6.99 10.43
C PHE A 459 -7.71 -7.74 10.66
N THR A 460 -7.77 -8.46 11.77
CA THR A 460 -9.02 -8.97 12.34
C THR A 460 -9.46 -8.07 13.49
N LEU A 461 -10.78 -7.92 13.66
CA LEU A 461 -11.37 -7.19 14.77
C LEU A 461 -12.57 -7.97 15.30
N ASN A 462 -12.49 -8.37 16.56
CA ASN A 462 -13.61 -9.04 17.23
C ASN A 462 -14.52 -8.04 17.96
N ASP A 463 -15.66 -8.51 18.46
CA ASP A 463 -16.65 -7.65 19.13
C ASP A 463 -16.20 -7.16 20.51
N THR A 464 -15.13 -7.74 21.08
CA THR A 464 -14.54 -7.26 22.35
C THR A 464 -13.52 -6.15 22.15
N GLY A 465 -13.27 -5.72 20.90
CA GLY A 465 -12.27 -4.70 20.57
C GLY A 465 -10.84 -5.21 20.46
N ASN A 466 -10.62 -6.53 20.51
CA ASN A 466 -9.31 -7.12 20.25
C ASN A 466 -9.03 -7.06 18.74
N LEU A 467 -7.99 -6.33 18.38
CA LEU A 467 -7.52 -6.16 17.02
C LEU A 467 -6.18 -6.85 16.85
N THR A 468 -6.05 -7.66 15.79
CA THR A 468 -4.79 -8.33 15.45
C THR A 468 -4.41 -7.99 14.02
N ILE A 469 -3.26 -7.35 13.85
CA ILE A 469 -2.72 -7.01 12.52
C ILE A 469 -2.09 -8.26 11.92
N LEU A 470 -2.48 -8.57 10.69
CA LEU A 470 -2.02 -9.73 9.94
C LEU A 470 -0.89 -9.36 8.97
N GLN A 471 -1.02 -8.21 8.29
CA GLN A 471 -0.04 -7.72 7.33
C GLN A 471 -0.08 -6.20 7.23
N ALA A 472 1.07 -5.58 6.99
CA ALA A 472 1.20 -4.17 6.65
C ALA A 472 1.81 -4.00 5.24
N LEU A 473 1.25 -3.10 4.46
CA LEU A 473 1.71 -2.70 3.12
C LEU A 473 2.25 -1.27 3.21
N LEU A 474 3.45 -1.03 2.68
CA LEU A 474 4.15 0.25 2.80
C LEU A 474 4.17 0.99 1.46
N GLY A 475 3.93 2.30 1.51
CA GLY A 475 4.10 3.19 0.36
C GLY A 475 5.57 3.44 0.06
N GLU A 476 5.91 3.53 -1.22
CA GLU A 476 7.30 3.65 -1.72
C GLU A 476 7.79 5.10 -1.76
N GLN A 477 6.89 6.07 -1.98
CA GLN A 477 7.25 7.47 -2.23
C GLN A 477 6.64 8.40 -1.19
N ILE A 478 7.47 9.30 -0.67
CA ILE A 478 7.05 10.36 0.27
C ILE A 478 6.04 11.29 -0.40
N GLY A 479 5.00 11.68 0.34
CA GLY A 479 3.93 12.55 -0.14
C GLY A 479 2.95 11.89 -1.11
N SER A 480 3.17 10.64 -1.51
CA SER A 480 2.31 9.95 -2.50
C SER A 480 0.88 9.67 -1.99
N TYR A 481 0.68 9.75 -0.67
CA TYR A 481 -0.59 9.54 -0.01
C TYR A 481 -1.13 8.11 -0.18
N PHE A 482 -0.22 7.13 -0.19
CA PHE A 482 -0.51 5.71 -0.35
C PHE A 482 -1.46 5.18 0.75
N GLY A 483 -2.57 4.56 0.35
CA GLY A 483 -3.61 4.09 1.26
C GLY A 483 -4.73 5.10 1.51
N SER A 484 -4.81 6.17 0.73
CA SER A 484 -5.90 7.15 0.86
C SER A 484 -7.24 6.68 0.29
N GLU A 485 -7.22 5.75 -0.67
CA GLU A 485 -8.40 5.06 -1.20
C GLU A 485 -8.11 3.56 -1.31
N LEU A 486 -9.10 2.74 -0.98
CA LEU A 486 -9.01 1.28 -0.94
C LEU A 486 -10.22 0.66 -1.64
N LEU A 487 -9.98 -0.39 -2.44
CA LEU A 487 -11.06 -1.18 -3.04
C LEU A 487 -10.72 -2.67 -2.95
N SER A 488 -11.62 -3.44 -2.33
CA SER A 488 -11.63 -4.89 -2.39
C SER A 488 -12.39 -5.35 -3.63
N MET A 489 -11.75 -6.08 -4.53
CA MET A 489 -12.33 -6.50 -5.80
C MET A 489 -12.40 -8.02 -5.92
N ASP A 490 -13.60 -8.51 -6.20
CA ASP A 490 -13.92 -9.89 -6.61
C ASP A 490 -14.08 -9.88 -8.13
N ILE A 491 -13.08 -10.40 -8.85
CA ILE A 491 -12.99 -10.24 -10.31
C ILE A 491 -13.85 -11.25 -11.05
N ASP A 492 -14.02 -12.46 -10.53
CA ASP A 492 -14.78 -13.53 -11.17
C ASP A 492 -16.16 -13.77 -10.52
N SER A 493 -16.53 -12.93 -9.54
CA SER A 493 -17.81 -12.95 -8.83
C SER A 493 -18.07 -14.25 -8.07
N ASP A 494 -17.02 -14.90 -7.56
CA ASP A 494 -17.12 -16.14 -6.80
C ASP A 494 -17.45 -15.93 -5.30
N GLY A 495 -17.50 -14.65 -4.86
CA GLY A 495 -17.78 -14.23 -3.49
C GLY A 495 -16.54 -14.09 -2.61
N GLN A 496 -15.35 -14.34 -3.14
CA GLN A 496 -14.06 -14.15 -2.49
C GLN A 496 -13.37 -12.90 -3.05
N THR A 497 -12.51 -12.28 -2.26
CA THR A 497 -11.74 -11.13 -2.77
C THR A 497 -10.47 -11.60 -3.46
N ASP A 498 -10.33 -11.33 -4.76
CA ASP A 498 -9.13 -11.63 -5.54
C ASP A 498 -8.06 -10.55 -5.45
N PHE A 499 -8.49 -9.29 -5.40
CA PHE A 499 -7.59 -8.14 -5.41
C PHE A 499 -7.91 -7.15 -4.30
N LEU A 500 -6.85 -6.61 -3.70
CA LEU A 500 -6.90 -5.36 -2.94
C LEU A 500 -6.20 -4.28 -3.76
N LEU A 501 -6.93 -3.22 -4.10
CA LEU A 501 -6.39 -2.05 -4.76
C LEU A 501 -6.10 -0.97 -3.72
N VAL A 502 -4.91 -0.37 -3.81
CA VAL A 502 -4.44 0.68 -2.92
C VAL A 502 -3.99 1.87 -3.74
N ALA A 503 -4.67 3.01 -3.57
CA ALA A 503 -4.34 4.22 -4.31
C ALA A 503 -3.29 5.09 -3.60
N ALA A 504 -2.48 5.76 -4.41
CA ALA A 504 -1.55 6.82 -4.05
C ALA A 504 -1.75 7.99 -5.03
N PRO A 505 -2.85 8.75 -4.89
CA PRO A 505 -3.25 9.76 -5.87
C PRO A 505 -2.26 10.93 -5.97
N MET A 506 -1.43 11.18 -4.96
CA MET A 506 -0.41 12.23 -5.00
C MET A 506 0.96 11.70 -5.45
N TYR A 507 1.02 10.48 -5.99
CA TYR A 507 2.27 9.93 -6.54
C TYR A 507 2.81 10.83 -7.66
N TYR A 508 4.07 11.23 -7.50
CA TYR A 508 4.76 12.17 -8.36
C TYR A 508 5.70 11.44 -9.32
N SER A 509 5.57 11.70 -10.62
CA SER A 509 6.40 11.12 -11.66
C SER A 509 6.61 12.11 -12.80
N GLN A 510 7.83 12.17 -13.34
CA GLN A 510 8.20 13.01 -14.48
C GLN A 510 7.81 14.50 -14.35
N GLY A 511 7.82 15.06 -13.14
CA GLY A 511 7.49 16.47 -12.93
C GLY A 511 6.04 16.75 -12.50
N TRP A 512 5.18 15.74 -12.43
CA TRP A 512 3.73 15.93 -12.24
C TRP A 512 3.13 14.95 -11.22
N GLU A 513 2.08 15.37 -10.52
CA GLU A 513 1.29 14.52 -9.61
C GLU A 513 0.34 13.60 -10.40
N LYS A 514 0.89 12.56 -11.04
CA LYS A 514 0.11 11.66 -11.91
C LYS A 514 -0.83 10.74 -11.10
N GLY A 515 -0.45 10.38 -9.89
CA GLY A 515 -1.17 9.38 -9.09
C GLY A 515 -0.91 7.96 -9.59
N LYS A 516 -1.13 6.97 -8.71
CA LYS A 516 -0.80 5.56 -8.96
C LYS A 516 -1.75 4.66 -8.18
N VAL A 517 -2.18 3.53 -8.77
CA VAL A 517 -3.03 2.55 -8.08
C VAL A 517 -2.33 1.20 -8.06
N TYR A 518 -1.95 0.72 -6.88
CA TYR A 518 -1.28 -0.56 -6.68
C TYR A 518 -2.29 -1.69 -6.61
N ILE A 519 -2.03 -2.79 -7.31
CA ILE A 519 -2.89 -3.98 -7.33
C ILE A 519 -2.18 -5.11 -6.59
N TYR A 520 -2.77 -5.56 -5.48
CA TYR A 520 -2.31 -6.70 -4.70
C TYR A 520 -3.23 -7.89 -4.94
N SER A 521 -2.70 -9.00 -5.44
CA SER A 521 -3.44 -10.27 -5.47
C SER A 521 -3.53 -10.85 -4.06
N VAL A 522 -4.72 -11.31 -3.69
CA VAL A 522 -4.99 -11.98 -2.42
C VAL A 522 -4.82 -13.48 -2.62
N THR A 523 -3.90 -14.10 -1.88
CA THR A 523 -3.72 -15.56 -1.93
C THR A 523 -4.75 -16.28 -1.08
N PRO A 524 -4.96 -17.60 -1.27
CA PRO A 524 -5.83 -18.38 -0.38
C PRO A 524 -5.44 -18.32 1.10
N GLN A 525 -4.14 -18.11 1.39
CA GLN A 525 -3.62 -17.92 2.75
C GLN A 525 -3.76 -16.48 3.26
N MET A 526 -4.46 -15.60 2.53
CA MET A 526 -4.66 -14.18 2.83
C MET A 526 -3.37 -13.37 2.91
N SER A 527 -2.37 -13.73 2.10
CA SER A 527 -1.22 -12.88 1.85
C SER A 527 -1.44 -11.99 0.62
N PHE A 528 -0.88 -10.79 0.66
CA PHE A 528 -1.04 -9.78 -0.40
C PHE A 528 0.25 -9.67 -1.19
N ILE A 529 0.20 -10.02 -2.47
CA ILE A 529 1.34 -9.97 -3.39
C ILE A 529 1.11 -8.86 -4.40
N MET A 530 2.02 -7.87 -4.44
CA MET A 530 1.94 -6.79 -5.42
C MET A 530 2.17 -7.36 -6.83
N GLN A 531 1.19 -7.21 -7.71
CA GLN A 531 1.24 -7.70 -9.09
C GLN A 531 1.82 -6.63 -10.02
N ARG A 532 1.25 -5.42 -9.93
CA ARG A 532 1.61 -4.25 -10.73
C ARG A 532 0.94 -3.00 -10.16
N ALA A 533 1.18 -1.87 -10.81
CA ALA A 533 0.44 -0.64 -10.58
C ALA A 533 -0.18 -0.11 -11.88
N LEU A 534 -1.32 0.56 -11.76
CA LEU A 534 -1.97 1.31 -12.83
C LEU A 534 -1.43 2.74 -12.84
N GLU A 535 -1.06 3.21 -14.02
CA GLU A 535 -0.53 4.54 -14.29
C GLU A 535 -1.25 5.12 -15.52
N VAL A 536 -1.35 6.45 -15.59
CA VAL A 536 -1.91 7.17 -16.74
C VAL A 536 -0.88 7.32 -17.87
N PRO A 537 -1.32 7.55 -19.13
CA PRO A 537 -0.42 7.86 -20.24
C PRO A 537 0.52 9.03 -19.95
N ASP A 538 1.69 9.06 -20.59
CA ASP A 538 2.77 10.03 -20.30
C ASP A 538 2.35 11.50 -20.48
N THR A 539 1.35 11.78 -21.32
CA THR A 539 0.83 13.13 -21.63
C THR A 539 0.00 13.75 -20.51
N SER A 540 -0.44 12.97 -19.53
CA SER A 540 -1.28 13.42 -18.43
C SER A 540 -0.49 14.24 -17.39
N GLN A 541 -1.04 15.37 -16.94
CA GLN A 541 -0.43 16.26 -15.94
C GLN A 541 -1.36 16.40 -14.73
N ASN A 542 -0.80 16.27 -13.53
CA ASN A 542 -1.50 16.43 -12.25
C ASN A 542 -2.83 15.66 -12.14
N SER A 543 -2.96 14.50 -12.80
CA SER A 543 -4.23 13.76 -12.89
C SER A 543 -4.79 13.29 -11.55
N ARG A 544 -3.91 13.00 -10.59
CA ARG A 544 -4.25 12.34 -9.33
C ARG A 544 -5.09 11.07 -9.50
N LEU A 545 -4.62 10.19 -10.40
CA LEU A 545 -5.25 8.89 -10.64
C LEU A 545 -5.38 8.10 -9.34
N GLY A 546 -6.58 7.55 -9.11
CA GLY A 546 -6.88 6.79 -7.90
C GLY A 546 -7.48 7.64 -6.78
N SER A 547 -7.92 8.86 -7.08
CA SER A 547 -8.67 9.68 -6.12
C SER A 547 -10.03 9.08 -5.75
N ALA A 548 -10.59 8.23 -6.63
CA ALA A 548 -11.77 7.42 -6.37
C ALA A 548 -11.64 6.08 -7.10
N LEU A 549 -12.15 5.01 -6.50
CA LEU A 549 -12.18 3.66 -7.08
C LEU A 549 -13.61 3.09 -7.01
N ALA A 550 -14.04 2.39 -8.06
CA ALA A 550 -15.31 1.67 -8.04
C ALA A 550 -15.19 0.35 -8.81
N GLN A 551 -15.61 -0.75 -8.19
CA GLN A 551 -15.89 -2.00 -8.89
C GLN A 551 -17.26 -1.87 -9.59
N ILE A 552 -17.31 -2.28 -10.85
CA ILE A 552 -18.52 -2.31 -11.67
C ILE A 552 -18.77 -3.78 -12.08
N PRO A 553 -20.02 -4.28 -12.08
CA PRO A 553 -20.34 -5.62 -12.57
C PRO A 553 -20.03 -5.79 -14.07
N ASP A 554 -19.85 -7.03 -14.55
CA ASP A 554 -19.53 -7.37 -15.95
C ASP A 554 -20.36 -6.60 -16.99
N MET A 555 -19.71 -5.67 -17.68
CA MET A 555 -20.27 -4.75 -18.69
C MET A 555 -20.03 -5.20 -20.13
N ASN A 556 -19.16 -6.17 -20.38
CA ASN A 556 -18.85 -6.65 -21.73
C ASN A 556 -19.34 -8.09 -22.01
N GLY A 557 -19.89 -8.76 -21.00
CA GLY A 557 -20.40 -10.12 -21.05
C GLY A 557 -19.30 -11.18 -21.08
N ASP A 558 -18.10 -10.90 -20.57
CA ASP A 558 -17.00 -11.88 -20.49
C ASP A 558 -16.94 -12.67 -19.19
N GLY A 559 -17.82 -12.34 -18.23
CA GLY A 559 -17.94 -12.98 -16.94
C GLY A 559 -17.05 -12.38 -15.85
N PHE A 560 -16.32 -11.30 -16.11
CA PHE A 560 -15.45 -10.64 -15.13
C PHE A 560 -15.91 -9.23 -14.80
N THR A 561 -15.67 -8.80 -13.56
CA THR A 561 -16.00 -7.45 -13.12
C THR A 561 -14.97 -6.43 -13.60
N GLU A 562 -15.42 -5.18 -13.74
CA GLU A 562 -14.63 -4.05 -14.20
C GLU A 562 -14.24 -3.11 -13.06
N LEU A 563 -13.27 -2.26 -13.35
CA LEU A 563 -12.79 -1.22 -12.47
C LEU A 563 -12.92 0.15 -13.15
N ALA A 564 -13.53 1.10 -12.45
CA ALA A 564 -13.44 2.52 -12.75
C ALA A 564 -12.50 3.23 -11.78
N VAL A 565 -11.64 4.11 -12.33
CA VAL A 565 -10.63 4.87 -11.58
C VAL A 565 -10.75 6.35 -11.92
N GLY A 566 -10.92 7.18 -10.89
CA GLY A 566 -11.05 8.63 -11.03
C GLY A 566 -9.71 9.35 -11.10
N ALA A 567 -9.62 10.35 -11.98
CA ALA A 567 -8.51 11.29 -12.12
C ALA A 567 -9.04 12.73 -12.20
N PRO A 568 -9.59 13.27 -11.08
CA PRO A 568 -10.38 14.50 -11.09
C PRO A 568 -9.60 15.76 -11.46
N LEU A 569 -8.27 15.75 -11.34
CA LEU A 569 -7.45 16.93 -11.62
C LEU A 569 -6.86 16.95 -13.05
N GLU A 570 -7.08 15.90 -13.84
CA GLU A 570 -6.64 15.86 -15.23
C GLU A 570 -7.36 16.91 -16.11
N ASP A 571 -6.81 17.24 -17.29
CA ASP A 571 -7.36 18.20 -18.24
C ASP A 571 -7.61 19.59 -17.62
N ASP A 572 -6.62 20.13 -16.91
CA ASP A 572 -6.70 21.42 -16.20
C ASP A 572 -7.85 21.48 -15.17
N ASN A 573 -7.94 20.46 -14.31
CA ASN A 573 -8.97 20.30 -13.28
C ASN A 573 -10.39 20.00 -13.80
N GLN A 574 -10.57 19.70 -15.08
CA GLN A 574 -11.86 19.24 -15.60
C GLN A 574 -12.17 17.82 -15.08
N GLY A 575 -11.17 16.94 -15.14
CA GLY A 575 -11.21 15.58 -14.62
C GLY A 575 -11.60 14.53 -15.65
N SER A 576 -11.23 13.29 -15.35
CA SER A 576 -11.53 12.12 -16.19
C SER A 576 -11.76 10.86 -15.35
N VAL A 577 -12.30 9.83 -16.01
CA VAL A 577 -12.46 8.49 -15.45
C VAL A 577 -11.87 7.46 -16.40
N TYR A 578 -11.09 6.52 -15.87
CA TYR A 578 -10.47 5.42 -16.60
C TYR A 578 -11.19 4.11 -16.31
N ILE A 579 -11.51 3.35 -17.35
CA ILE A 579 -12.21 2.07 -17.26
C ILE A 579 -11.24 0.94 -17.63
N PHE A 580 -11.18 -0.07 -16.75
CA PHE A 580 -10.34 -1.25 -16.90
C PHE A 580 -11.15 -2.53 -16.77
N TYR A 581 -10.93 -3.47 -17.68
CA TYR A 581 -11.72 -4.70 -17.76
C TYR A 581 -10.98 -5.88 -17.18
N GLY A 582 -11.71 -6.72 -16.45
CA GLY A 582 -11.21 -8.01 -16.01
C GLY A 582 -11.00 -8.97 -17.19
N GLN A 583 -10.03 -9.87 -17.05
CA GLN A 583 -9.77 -10.95 -17.99
C GLN A 583 -9.36 -12.20 -17.23
N ASN A 584 -9.65 -13.35 -17.82
CA ASN A 584 -9.28 -14.65 -17.26
C ASN A 584 -7.76 -14.90 -17.24
N LYS A 585 -7.37 -15.75 -16.28
CA LYS A 585 -6.04 -16.26 -15.89
C LYS A 585 -4.81 -15.99 -16.80
N PRO A 586 -3.72 -15.42 -16.22
CA PRO A 586 -3.67 -14.79 -14.90
C PRO A 586 -4.61 -13.58 -14.89
N PHE A 587 -5.39 -13.41 -13.82
CA PHE A 587 -6.36 -12.32 -13.72
C PHE A 587 -5.65 -10.98 -13.93
N ARG A 588 -6.15 -10.21 -14.89
CA ARG A 588 -5.57 -8.92 -15.30
C ARG A 588 -6.67 -7.92 -15.54
N LEU A 589 -6.38 -6.66 -15.21
CA LEU A 589 -7.17 -5.49 -15.59
C LEU A 589 -6.56 -4.84 -16.84
N GLN A 590 -7.30 -4.72 -17.93
CA GLN A 590 -6.83 -4.09 -19.16
C GLN A 590 -7.52 -2.75 -19.36
N PHE A 591 -6.76 -1.68 -19.58
CA PHE A 591 -7.34 -0.37 -19.93
C PHE A 591 -8.16 -0.48 -21.22
N ARG A 592 -9.39 0.05 -21.22
CA ARG A 592 -10.30 0.00 -22.37
C ARG A 592 -10.86 1.35 -22.79
N GLN A 593 -11.18 2.22 -21.85
CA GLN A 593 -11.82 3.49 -22.16
C GLN A 593 -11.40 4.58 -21.18
N ARG A 594 -11.28 5.80 -21.71
CA ARG A 594 -11.17 7.03 -20.92
C ARG A 594 -12.39 7.90 -21.17
N LEU A 595 -12.98 8.41 -20.09
CA LEU A 595 -14.16 9.28 -20.09
C LEU A 595 -13.72 10.67 -19.64
N SER A 596 -13.57 11.61 -20.60
CA SER A 596 -13.22 13.00 -20.30
C SER A 596 -14.46 13.83 -19.99
N ALA A 597 -14.39 14.70 -18.99
CA ALA A 597 -15.46 15.62 -18.62
C ALA A 597 -15.92 16.49 -19.79
N ALA A 598 -14.97 16.94 -20.64
CA ALA A 598 -15.23 17.80 -21.79
C ALA A 598 -16.15 17.13 -22.83
N GLY A 599 -16.17 15.80 -22.88
CA GLY A 599 -17.08 15.04 -23.75
C GLY A 599 -18.56 15.17 -23.36
N PHE A 600 -18.83 15.49 -22.09
CA PHE A 600 -20.20 15.57 -21.56
C PHE A 600 -20.66 17.03 -21.39
N SER A 601 -19.82 17.88 -20.81
CA SER A 601 -20.13 19.30 -20.61
C SER A 601 -18.86 20.09 -20.32
N ALA A 602 -18.66 21.19 -21.05
CA ALA A 602 -17.49 22.06 -20.91
C ALA A 602 -17.37 22.77 -19.54
N GLY A 603 -18.41 22.73 -18.69
CA GLY A 603 -18.43 23.39 -17.38
C GLY A 603 -18.07 22.50 -16.20
N LEU A 604 -17.84 21.21 -16.43
CA LEU A 604 -17.52 20.23 -15.38
C LEU A 604 -16.09 20.42 -14.87
N GLN A 605 -15.91 20.24 -13.57
CA GLN A 605 -14.63 20.31 -12.87
C GLN A 605 -14.57 19.19 -11.83
N TYR A 606 -13.38 18.66 -11.57
CA TYR A 606 -13.18 17.54 -10.64
C TYR A 606 -14.03 16.31 -10.97
N PHE A 607 -14.34 16.10 -12.25
CA PHE A 607 -15.08 14.94 -12.71
C PHE A 607 -14.30 13.66 -12.41
N GLY A 608 -14.91 12.72 -11.69
CA GLY A 608 -14.23 11.52 -11.21
C GLY A 608 -13.72 11.63 -9.76
N GLN A 609 -14.10 12.67 -9.01
CA GLN A 609 -13.75 12.78 -7.58
C GLN A 609 -14.49 11.76 -6.69
N SER A 610 -15.60 11.21 -7.16
CA SER A 610 -16.30 10.09 -6.54
C SER A 610 -17.01 9.25 -7.60
N LEU A 611 -17.09 7.93 -7.38
CA LEU A 611 -17.57 6.95 -8.36
C LEU A 611 -18.48 5.92 -7.70
N HIS A 612 -19.51 5.48 -8.42
CA HIS A 612 -20.36 4.35 -8.00
C HIS A 612 -21.12 3.76 -9.19
N GLY A 613 -21.14 2.43 -9.35
CA GLY A 613 -21.84 1.77 -10.45
C GLY A 613 -22.35 0.39 -10.06
N VAL A 614 -23.60 0.32 -9.58
CA VAL A 614 -24.25 -0.94 -9.15
C VAL A 614 -25.70 -1.09 -9.63
N LEU A 615 -26.35 -0.01 -10.08
CA LEU A 615 -27.74 -0.02 -10.53
C LEU A 615 -27.83 0.15 -12.05
N ASP A 616 -28.72 -0.62 -12.65
CA ASP A 616 -29.28 -0.36 -13.99
C ASP A 616 -30.36 0.73 -13.86
N VAL A 617 -30.07 1.93 -14.32
CA VAL A 617 -30.92 3.10 -14.14
C VAL A 617 -31.89 3.27 -15.30
N ASN A 618 -31.49 2.90 -16.51
CA ASN A 618 -32.33 3.03 -17.72
C ASN A 618 -33.17 1.77 -18.02
N ALA A 619 -33.01 0.70 -17.23
CA ALA A 619 -33.66 -0.60 -17.33
C ALA A 619 -33.33 -1.35 -18.64
N ASP A 620 -32.11 -1.22 -19.16
CA ASP A 620 -31.65 -1.90 -20.37
C ASP A 620 -30.93 -3.24 -20.11
N GLY A 621 -30.78 -3.61 -18.84
CA GLY A 621 -30.12 -4.83 -18.38
C GLY A 621 -28.62 -4.67 -18.09
N LEU A 622 -28.07 -3.45 -18.20
CA LEU A 622 -26.69 -3.11 -17.87
C LEU A 622 -26.64 -2.11 -16.71
N VAL A 623 -25.58 -2.17 -15.92
CA VAL A 623 -25.37 -1.23 -14.83
C VAL A 623 -24.80 0.08 -15.36
N ASP A 624 -25.28 1.20 -14.83
CA ASP A 624 -24.85 2.54 -15.22
C ASP A 624 -23.84 3.10 -14.23
N LEU A 625 -22.96 3.99 -14.71
CA LEU A 625 -21.91 4.61 -13.88
C LEU A 625 -22.37 5.98 -13.40
N ALA A 626 -22.33 6.21 -12.09
CA ALA A 626 -22.44 7.53 -11.50
C ALA A 626 -21.05 8.13 -11.22
N VAL A 627 -20.89 9.41 -11.55
CA VAL A 627 -19.64 10.17 -11.39
C VAL A 627 -19.91 11.50 -10.71
N GLY A 628 -19.22 11.77 -9.60
CA GLY A 628 -19.23 13.06 -8.92
C GLY A 628 -18.30 14.07 -9.58
N ALA A 629 -18.70 15.34 -9.53
CA ALA A 629 -17.94 16.50 -10.00
C ALA A 629 -18.25 17.73 -9.12
N LEU A 630 -17.45 18.79 -9.20
CA LEU A 630 -17.67 20.01 -8.43
C LEU A 630 -18.95 20.73 -8.89
N GLY A 631 -19.98 20.70 -8.04
CA GLY A 631 -21.28 21.29 -8.32
C GLY A 631 -22.14 20.44 -9.26
N ALA A 632 -21.78 19.17 -9.50
CA ALA A 632 -22.55 18.30 -10.38
C ALA A 632 -22.42 16.81 -10.03
N ALA A 633 -23.40 16.01 -10.45
CA ALA A 633 -23.31 14.56 -10.47
C ALA A 633 -23.83 14.04 -11.80
N VAL A 634 -23.09 13.13 -12.43
CA VAL A 634 -23.33 12.68 -13.81
C VAL A 634 -23.63 11.19 -13.80
N ILE A 635 -24.68 10.77 -14.49
CA ILE A 635 -24.98 9.37 -14.78
C ILE A 635 -24.64 9.10 -16.24
N LEU A 636 -23.84 8.07 -16.46
CA LEU A 636 -23.36 7.61 -17.76
C LEU A 636 -24.00 6.27 -18.07
N TRP A 637 -24.57 6.17 -19.26
CA TRP A 637 -25.27 4.97 -19.71
C TRP A 637 -24.29 3.93 -20.23
N SER A 638 -24.50 2.68 -19.86
CA SER A 638 -23.83 1.56 -20.51
C SER A 638 -24.54 1.19 -21.82
N ARG A 639 -23.80 0.64 -22.78
CA ARG A 639 -24.30 0.22 -24.10
C ARG A 639 -24.03 -1.27 -24.29
N GLY A 640 -25.02 -1.99 -24.83
CA GLY A 640 -24.89 -3.41 -25.12
C GLY A 640 -23.74 -3.72 -26.08
N VAL A 641 -23.07 -4.84 -25.87
CA VAL A 641 -21.98 -5.32 -26.75
C VAL A 641 -22.49 -6.45 -27.64
N VAL A 642 -22.29 -6.33 -28.95
CA VAL A 642 -22.72 -7.31 -29.96
C VAL A 642 -21.57 -7.73 -30.87
N GLN A 643 -21.67 -8.93 -31.42
CA GLN A 643 -20.75 -9.52 -32.39
C GLN A 643 -21.50 -9.81 -33.69
N ILE A 644 -20.92 -9.38 -34.82
CA ILE A 644 -21.41 -9.74 -36.15
C ILE A 644 -20.54 -10.88 -36.66
N GLN A 645 -21.09 -12.08 -36.70
CA GLN A 645 -20.41 -13.22 -37.28
C GLN A 645 -20.79 -13.32 -38.75
N ALA A 646 -19.78 -13.33 -39.62
CA ALA A 646 -19.96 -13.39 -41.06
C ALA A 646 -19.47 -14.73 -41.61
N LYS A 647 -20.22 -15.29 -42.56
CA LYS A 647 -19.84 -16.50 -43.31
C LYS A 647 -20.07 -16.25 -44.80
N LEU A 648 -19.06 -16.59 -45.60
CA LEU A 648 -19.10 -16.54 -47.06
C LEU A 648 -19.07 -17.96 -47.62
N THR A 649 -19.98 -18.28 -48.53
CA THR A 649 -19.98 -19.55 -49.27
C THR A 649 -20.12 -19.30 -50.76
N PHE A 650 -19.34 -20.02 -51.56
CA PHE A 650 -19.29 -19.89 -53.02
C PHE A 650 -19.96 -21.09 -53.67
N GLU A 651 -20.84 -20.84 -54.64
CA GLU A 651 -21.50 -21.91 -55.39
C GLU A 651 -21.44 -21.62 -56.91
N PRO A 652 -20.71 -22.43 -57.70
CA PRO A 652 -19.86 -23.55 -57.27
C PRO A 652 -18.62 -23.08 -56.49
N GLU A 653 -18.04 -23.96 -55.64
CA GLU A 653 -16.82 -23.65 -54.85
C GLU A 653 -15.60 -23.31 -55.73
N LYS A 654 -15.57 -23.84 -56.96
CA LYS A 654 -14.54 -23.59 -57.97
C LYS A 654 -15.23 -23.25 -59.29
N VAL A 655 -14.79 -22.20 -59.97
CA VAL A 655 -15.35 -21.79 -61.25
C VAL A 655 -14.53 -22.37 -62.39
N ASN A 656 -15.20 -23.10 -63.28
CA ASN A 656 -14.62 -23.52 -64.54
C ASN A 656 -14.92 -22.45 -65.61
N ILE A 657 -13.93 -21.60 -65.89
CA ILE A 657 -13.97 -20.55 -66.91
C ILE A 657 -14.24 -21.04 -68.35
N PHE A 658 -14.00 -22.33 -68.64
CA PHE A 658 -14.29 -22.92 -69.94
C PHE A 658 -15.75 -23.35 -70.06
N ASN A 659 -16.45 -23.48 -68.92
CA ASN A 659 -17.87 -23.76 -68.87
C ASN A 659 -18.65 -22.43 -68.81
N LYS A 660 -19.04 -21.92 -69.98
CA LYS A 660 -19.79 -20.66 -70.10
C LYS A 660 -21.29 -20.95 -69.95
N ASP A 661 -21.76 -20.91 -68.72
CA ASP A 661 -23.09 -21.34 -68.30
C ASP A 661 -24.12 -20.18 -68.23
N CYS A 662 -23.72 -18.93 -68.52
CA CYS A 662 -24.64 -17.80 -68.56
C CYS A 662 -24.20 -16.68 -69.54
N GLN A 663 -25.15 -15.81 -69.91
CA GLN A 663 -24.90 -14.61 -70.74
C GLN A 663 -25.04 -13.32 -69.94
N ARG A 664 -24.03 -12.45 -69.98
CA ARG A 664 -24.04 -11.12 -69.33
C ARG A 664 -23.45 -10.06 -70.25
N GLY A 665 -24.18 -8.95 -70.45
CA GLY A 665 -23.75 -7.85 -71.32
C GLY A 665 -23.48 -8.27 -72.78
N GLY A 666 -24.16 -9.31 -73.27
CA GLY A 666 -23.96 -9.86 -74.62
C GLY A 666 -22.74 -10.78 -74.79
N LYS A 667 -22.06 -11.19 -73.70
CA LYS A 667 -20.95 -12.14 -73.71
C LYS A 667 -21.29 -13.41 -72.92
N ASP A 668 -20.84 -14.55 -73.42
CA ASP A 668 -20.87 -15.83 -72.70
C ASP A 668 -19.77 -15.81 -71.63
N VAL A 669 -20.17 -16.02 -70.37
CA VAL A 669 -19.29 -15.93 -69.18
C VAL A 669 -19.60 -17.10 -68.23
N ALA A 670 -18.67 -17.37 -67.31
CA ALA A 670 -18.89 -18.34 -66.24
C ALA A 670 -19.57 -17.64 -65.05
N CYS A 671 -20.72 -18.14 -64.63
CA CYS A 671 -21.47 -17.61 -63.51
C CYS A 671 -21.09 -18.31 -62.20
N MET A 672 -21.16 -17.55 -61.12
CA MET A 672 -21.14 -18.11 -59.77
C MET A 672 -21.99 -17.25 -58.85
N SER A 673 -22.33 -17.81 -57.71
CA SER A 673 -23.04 -17.10 -56.64
C SER A 673 -22.22 -17.09 -55.36
N ILE A 674 -22.31 -15.98 -54.64
CA ILE A 674 -21.77 -15.83 -53.29
C ILE A 674 -22.95 -15.69 -52.35
N THR A 675 -23.08 -16.62 -51.41
CA THR A 675 -24.03 -16.50 -50.32
C THR A 675 -23.31 -15.93 -49.11
N ILE A 676 -23.75 -14.75 -48.67
CA ILE A 676 -23.28 -14.09 -47.45
C ILE A 676 -24.30 -14.38 -46.36
N CYS A 677 -23.87 -15.00 -45.28
CA CYS A 677 -24.67 -15.20 -44.09
C CYS A 677 -24.09 -14.36 -42.95
N LEU A 678 -24.91 -13.48 -42.38
CA LEU A 678 -24.58 -12.75 -41.17
C LEU A 678 -25.42 -13.32 -40.03
N SER A 679 -24.79 -13.60 -38.89
CA SER A 679 -25.42 -13.84 -37.59
C SER A 679 -25.04 -12.72 -36.64
N LEU A 680 -26.01 -12.27 -35.83
CA LEU A 680 -25.80 -11.23 -34.83
C LEU A 680 -25.94 -11.85 -33.44
N ASP A 681 -24.84 -11.96 -32.71
CA ASP A 681 -24.81 -12.51 -31.37
C ASP A 681 -24.63 -11.38 -30.35
N SER A 682 -25.37 -11.45 -29.24
CA SER A 682 -25.21 -10.48 -28.15
C SER A 682 -24.33 -11.06 -27.07
N ARG A 683 -23.29 -10.32 -26.67
CA ARG A 683 -22.44 -10.67 -25.52
C ARG A 683 -23.12 -10.28 -24.21
N THR A 684 -23.95 -9.25 -24.26
CA THR A 684 -24.69 -8.69 -23.12
C THR A 684 -26.17 -9.06 -23.18
N LYS A 685 -26.93 -8.91 -22.09
CA LYS A 685 -28.37 -9.25 -22.02
C LYS A 685 -29.28 -8.26 -22.77
N THR A 686 -28.83 -7.68 -23.88
CA THR A 686 -29.61 -6.72 -24.67
C THR A 686 -30.36 -7.43 -25.81
N ARG A 687 -31.68 -7.22 -25.89
CA ARG A 687 -32.54 -7.66 -27.01
C ARG A 687 -32.96 -6.43 -27.80
N THR A 688 -32.31 -6.19 -28.93
CA THR A 688 -32.63 -5.05 -29.80
C THR A 688 -32.59 -5.46 -31.27
N ASP A 689 -33.42 -4.80 -32.08
CA ASP A 689 -33.29 -4.86 -33.53
C ASP A 689 -32.15 -3.93 -33.92
N VAL A 690 -31.12 -4.49 -34.54
CA VAL A 690 -29.90 -3.78 -34.91
C VAL A 690 -29.84 -3.64 -36.42
N ALA A 691 -29.68 -2.40 -36.88
CA ALA A 691 -29.41 -2.10 -38.28
C ALA A 691 -27.92 -2.28 -38.54
N VAL A 692 -27.57 -3.32 -39.30
CA VAL A 692 -26.20 -3.60 -39.73
C VAL A 692 -26.04 -3.25 -41.20
N TRP A 693 -24.82 -2.87 -41.59
CA TRP A 693 -24.44 -2.78 -42.98
C TRP A 693 -23.36 -3.80 -43.30
N TYR A 694 -23.32 -4.22 -44.55
CA TYR A 694 -22.20 -4.98 -45.08
C TYR A 694 -21.80 -4.44 -46.45
N SER A 695 -20.51 -4.50 -46.73
CA SER A 695 -19.92 -4.14 -48.02
C SER A 695 -19.14 -5.31 -48.55
N LEU A 696 -19.42 -5.73 -49.79
CA LEU A 696 -18.67 -6.77 -50.46
C LEU A 696 -17.84 -6.17 -51.59
N VAL A 697 -16.53 -6.33 -51.49
CA VAL A 697 -15.56 -5.82 -52.46
C VAL A 697 -14.79 -7.00 -53.05
N LEU A 698 -14.72 -7.06 -54.38
CA LEU A 698 -13.79 -7.94 -55.08
C LEU A 698 -12.44 -7.24 -55.09
N ASP A 699 -11.47 -7.76 -54.34
CA ASP A 699 -10.09 -7.22 -54.21
C ASP A 699 -9.29 -7.55 -55.48
N GLU A 700 -9.70 -6.92 -56.59
CA GLU A 700 -9.17 -7.13 -57.93
C GLU A 700 -8.56 -5.81 -58.46
N ARG A 701 -7.23 -5.74 -58.49
CA ARG A 701 -6.48 -4.53 -58.88
C ARG A 701 -6.33 -4.36 -60.40
N ARG A 702 -6.89 -5.25 -61.20
CA ARG A 702 -6.80 -5.25 -62.67
C ARG A 702 -7.99 -4.57 -63.32
N PHE A 703 -7.73 -3.89 -64.45
CA PHE A 703 -8.76 -3.33 -65.33
C PHE A 703 -8.66 -3.96 -66.72
N PRO A 704 -9.71 -4.64 -67.23
CA PRO A 704 -10.98 -4.93 -66.56
C PRO A 704 -10.82 -6.01 -65.44
N PRO A 705 -11.67 -5.97 -64.40
CA PRO A 705 -11.64 -6.95 -63.30
C PRO A 705 -12.04 -8.35 -63.77
N ARG A 706 -11.40 -9.37 -63.19
CA ARG A 706 -11.61 -10.79 -63.54
C ARG A 706 -12.97 -11.33 -63.11
N ALA A 707 -13.56 -10.73 -62.08
CA ALA A 707 -14.92 -11.01 -61.63
C ALA A 707 -15.69 -9.71 -61.46
N VAL A 708 -16.98 -9.74 -61.79
CA VAL A 708 -17.86 -8.59 -61.75
C VAL A 708 -19.18 -9.00 -61.13
N LEU A 709 -19.60 -8.29 -60.07
CA LEU A 709 -20.96 -8.37 -59.56
C LEU A 709 -21.96 -7.85 -60.59
N ASP A 710 -23.10 -8.54 -60.69
CA ASP A 710 -24.20 -8.14 -61.56
C ASP A 710 -24.68 -6.72 -61.25
N ASP A 711 -25.21 -5.99 -62.23
CA ASP A 711 -25.58 -4.58 -62.09
C ASP A 711 -26.62 -4.31 -60.98
N SER A 712 -27.53 -5.26 -60.70
CA SER A 712 -28.46 -5.20 -59.56
C SER A 712 -27.76 -5.34 -58.21
N ASP A 713 -26.56 -5.93 -58.19
CA ASP A 713 -25.77 -6.26 -57.01
C ASP A 713 -24.59 -5.32 -56.71
N ARG A 714 -24.43 -4.27 -57.52
CA ARG A 714 -23.40 -3.23 -57.33
C ARG A 714 -23.73 -2.16 -56.28
N GLN A 715 -24.97 -2.07 -55.80
CA GLN A 715 -25.31 -1.13 -54.71
C GLN A 715 -24.69 -1.60 -53.39
N GLN A 716 -23.67 -0.86 -52.93
CA GLN A 716 -22.92 -1.06 -51.68
C GLN A 716 -22.79 0.28 -50.94
N PRO A 717 -22.75 0.30 -49.59
CA PRO A 717 -23.00 -0.82 -48.69
C PRO A 717 -24.48 -1.19 -48.61
N ARG A 718 -24.79 -2.46 -48.36
CA ARG A 718 -26.15 -2.96 -48.17
C ARG A 718 -26.55 -2.93 -46.70
N ARG A 719 -27.84 -2.70 -46.43
CA ARG A 719 -28.40 -2.56 -45.08
C ARG A 719 -29.32 -3.73 -44.76
N LEU A 720 -29.17 -4.27 -43.55
CA LEU A 720 -29.97 -5.37 -43.02
C LEU A 720 -30.43 -5.00 -41.61
N PHE A 721 -31.71 -5.18 -41.33
CA PHE A 721 -32.22 -5.18 -39.96
C PHE A 721 -32.16 -6.60 -39.43
N MET A 722 -31.46 -6.81 -38.32
CA MET A 722 -31.25 -8.13 -37.73
C MET A 722 -31.66 -8.13 -36.25
N GLN A 723 -32.26 -9.23 -35.81
CA GLN A 723 -32.52 -9.45 -34.39
C GLN A 723 -31.36 -10.25 -33.80
N THR A 724 -31.00 -9.99 -32.55
CA THR A 724 -30.01 -10.79 -31.81
C THR A 724 -30.40 -12.27 -31.77
N GLY A 725 -29.47 -13.16 -32.14
CA GLY A 725 -29.67 -14.61 -32.27
C GLY A 725 -30.27 -15.06 -33.61
N SER A 726 -30.52 -14.13 -34.55
CA SER A 726 -31.01 -14.46 -35.90
C SER A 726 -29.88 -14.47 -36.93
N GLN A 727 -29.99 -15.36 -37.91
CA GLN A 727 -29.12 -15.41 -39.09
C GLN A 727 -29.90 -14.94 -40.32
N LYS A 728 -29.29 -14.05 -41.11
CA LYS A 728 -29.82 -13.64 -42.42
C LYS A 728 -28.79 -13.93 -43.49
N CYS A 729 -29.22 -14.62 -44.55
CA CYS A 729 -28.38 -14.93 -45.69
C CYS A 729 -28.89 -14.22 -46.94
N GLN A 730 -27.97 -13.70 -47.75
CA GLN A 730 -28.25 -13.09 -49.03
C GLN A 730 -27.30 -13.65 -50.09
N SER A 731 -27.87 -14.11 -51.21
CA SER A 731 -27.09 -14.60 -52.34
C SER A 731 -26.91 -13.48 -53.36
N LEU A 732 -25.67 -13.24 -53.77
CA LEU A 732 -25.27 -12.30 -54.82
C LEU A 732 -24.74 -13.07 -56.01
N ARG A 733 -25.07 -12.60 -57.21
CA ARG A 733 -24.58 -13.22 -58.45
C ARG A 733 -23.41 -12.44 -59.00
N LEU A 734 -22.43 -13.18 -59.52
CA LEU A 734 -21.29 -12.58 -60.20
C LEU A 734 -20.89 -13.40 -61.42
N SER A 735 -20.21 -12.71 -62.32
CA SER A 735 -19.70 -13.26 -63.57
C SER A 735 -18.18 -13.20 -63.58
N VAL A 736 -17.53 -14.30 -63.95
CA VAL A 736 -16.09 -14.41 -64.11
C VAL A 736 -15.75 -14.25 -65.59
N GLN A 737 -14.92 -13.25 -65.90
CA GLN A 737 -14.48 -12.95 -67.27
C GLN A 737 -13.27 -13.81 -67.64
N GLU A 738 -13.16 -14.10 -68.93
CA GLU A 738 -12.03 -14.83 -69.50
C GLU A 738 -10.76 -13.97 -69.45
N THR A 739 -9.73 -14.41 -68.73
CA THR A 739 -8.50 -13.62 -68.51
C THR A 739 -7.24 -14.50 -68.59
N ALA A 740 -6.07 -13.93 -68.88
CA ALA A 740 -4.82 -14.70 -68.96
C ALA A 740 -4.24 -15.15 -67.60
N ASP A 741 -4.87 -14.79 -66.47
CA ASP A 741 -4.35 -15.03 -65.11
C ASP A 741 -5.28 -15.93 -64.30
N TYR A 742 -5.03 -17.24 -64.47
CA TYR A 742 -5.70 -18.34 -63.77
C TYR A 742 -5.01 -18.73 -62.46
N GLY A 743 -3.83 -18.15 -62.17
CA GLY A 743 -3.00 -18.55 -61.05
C GLY A 743 -3.40 -17.89 -59.73
N ARG A 744 -3.86 -16.63 -59.75
CA ARG A 744 -4.27 -15.89 -58.54
C ARG A 744 -5.73 -16.14 -58.19
N PRO A 745 -6.10 -16.44 -56.93
CA PRO A 745 -7.50 -16.52 -56.54
C PRO A 745 -8.13 -15.14 -56.63
N ILE A 746 -9.44 -15.11 -56.83
CA ILE A 746 -10.21 -13.86 -56.76
C ILE A 746 -10.61 -13.69 -55.30
N ALA A 747 -9.98 -12.71 -54.63
CA ALA A 747 -10.25 -12.39 -53.25
C ALA A 747 -11.53 -11.56 -53.13
N VAL A 748 -12.36 -11.94 -52.18
CA VAL A 748 -13.60 -11.28 -51.79
C VAL A 748 -13.43 -10.81 -50.35
N VAL A 749 -13.50 -9.51 -50.15
CA VAL A 749 -13.46 -8.88 -48.84
C VAL A 749 -14.88 -8.47 -48.47
N LEU A 750 -15.36 -9.00 -47.36
CA LEU A 750 -16.62 -8.62 -46.75
C LEU A 750 -16.31 -7.78 -45.52
N GLU A 751 -16.79 -6.55 -45.51
CA GLU A 751 -16.74 -5.66 -44.36
C GLU A 751 -18.14 -5.56 -43.76
N THR A 752 -18.22 -5.52 -42.45
CA THR A 752 -19.47 -5.42 -41.70
C THR A 752 -19.38 -4.32 -40.66
N GLY A 753 -20.53 -3.73 -40.31
CA GLY A 753 -20.58 -2.74 -39.25
C GLY A 753 -21.99 -2.40 -38.82
N LEU A 754 -22.10 -1.59 -37.79
CA LEU A 754 -23.36 -1.01 -37.33
C LEU A 754 -23.69 0.23 -38.17
N GLN A 755 -24.97 0.41 -38.49
CA GLN A 755 -25.41 1.57 -39.28
C GLN A 755 -25.38 2.87 -38.44
N ASN A 756 -25.73 2.78 -37.16
CA ASN A 756 -25.60 3.89 -36.22
C ASN A 756 -24.58 3.50 -35.15
N THR A 757 -23.52 4.28 -35.00
CA THR A 757 -22.49 4.09 -33.98
C THR A 757 -22.82 4.85 -32.69
N ASP A 758 -23.75 5.79 -32.75
CA ASP A 758 -24.03 6.74 -31.67
C ASP A 758 -25.20 6.29 -30.79
N GLU A 759 -26.11 5.48 -31.33
CA GLU A 759 -27.25 4.93 -30.61
C GLU A 759 -27.27 3.40 -30.71
N GLY A 760 -27.78 2.75 -29.66
CA GLY A 760 -27.88 1.29 -29.60
C GLY A 760 -26.57 0.61 -29.18
N PRO A 761 -26.39 -0.69 -29.48
CA PRO A 761 -25.22 -1.44 -29.03
C PRO A 761 -23.92 -0.98 -29.72
N VAL A 762 -22.78 -1.40 -29.18
CA VAL A 762 -21.45 -1.25 -29.75
C VAL A 762 -20.91 -2.60 -30.20
N LEU A 763 -20.01 -2.59 -31.19
CA LEU A 763 -19.30 -3.80 -31.60
C LEU A 763 -18.25 -4.17 -30.55
N ASP A 764 -18.09 -5.48 -30.34
CA ASP A 764 -16.96 -6.01 -29.60
C ASP A 764 -15.64 -5.67 -30.35
N PRO A 765 -14.72 -4.88 -29.78
CA PRO A 765 -13.49 -4.44 -30.44
C PRO A 765 -12.51 -5.60 -30.64
N ASP A 766 -12.65 -6.67 -29.86
CA ASP A 766 -11.81 -7.86 -29.98
C ASP A 766 -12.39 -8.82 -31.05
N TRP A 767 -13.52 -8.47 -31.69
CA TRP A 767 -14.16 -9.26 -32.75
C TRP A 767 -13.91 -8.70 -34.15
N PRO A 768 -13.52 -9.53 -35.14
CA PRO A 768 -13.21 -9.05 -36.48
C PRO A 768 -14.47 -8.54 -37.21
N ASN A 769 -14.37 -7.34 -37.77
CA ASN A 769 -15.40 -6.72 -38.61
C ASN A 769 -15.19 -6.95 -40.11
N THR A 770 -14.06 -7.55 -40.49
CA THR A 770 -13.69 -7.86 -41.87
C THR A 770 -13.43 -9.35 -42.04
N LEU A 771 -13.96 -9.92 -43.11
CA LEU A 771 -13.77 -11.32 -43.50
C LEU A 771 -13.25 -11.37 -44.94
N ARG A 772 -12.10 -12.00 -45.14
CA ARG A 772 -11.51 -12.20 -46.46
C ARG A 772 -11.63 -13.67 -46.85
N ALA A 773 -12.25 -13.94 -48.00
CA ALA A 773 -12.34 -15.27 -48.58
C ALA A 773 -11.90 -15.22 -50.05
N ALA A 774 -11.49 -16.33 -50.65
CA ALA A 774 -11.06 -16.32 -52.04
C ALA A 774 -11.40 -17.64 -52.75
N PHE A 775 -11.68 -17.57 -54.05
CA PHE A 775 -12.00 -18.73 -54.89
C PHE A 775 -11.04 -18.85 -56.09
N CYS A 776 -10.81 -20.08 -56.56
CA CYS A 776 -9.84 -20.43 -57.61
C CYS A 776 -10.51 -20.95 -58.90
N SER A 777 -9.85 -20.76 -60.04
CA SER A 777 -10.19 -21.38 -61.34
C SER A 777 -9.37 -22.67 -61.50
N SER A 778 -9.98 -23.83 -61.81
CA SER A 778 -9.27 -25.12 -61.89
C SER A 778 -8.92 -25.57 -63.32
N ARG A 779 -7.91 -26.44 -63.43
CA ARG A 779 -7.59 -27.27 -64.61
C ARG A 779 -7.30 -28.70 -64.10
N GLU A 780 -7.83 -29.75 -64.74
CA GLU A 780 -7.71 -31.15 -64.30
C GLU A 780 -6.37 -31.83 -64.69
N ARG A 781 -5.68 -32.49 -63.74
CA ARG A 781 -5.36 -33.96 -63.66
C ARG A 781 -4.14 -34.31 -62.74
N ALA A 782 -4.41 -35.16 -61.74
CA ALA A 782 -3.67 -36.31 -61.14
C ALA A 782 -2.16 -36.33 -60.77
N ALA A 783 -1.93 -36.58 -59.45
CA ALA A 783 -1.11 -37.63 -58.78
C ALA A 783 0.42 -37.48 -58.45
N ALA A 784 0.69 -37.59 -57.12
CA ALA A 784 1.70 -38.39 -56.37
C ALA A 784 3.11 -37.84 -55.93
N SER A 785 3.39 -37.98 -54.61
CA SER A 785 4.61 -38.45 -53.87
C SER A 785 5.90 -37.62 -53.70
N LEU A 786 6.42 -37.43 -52.46
CA LEU A 786 7.75 -37.92 -51.99
C LEU A 786 8.22 -37.54 -50.54
N CYS A 787 8.75 -38.56 -49.82
CA CYS A 787 9.47 -38.51 -48.52
C CYS A 787 10.83 -37.76 -48.46
N SER A 788 11.30 -37.39 -47.24
CA SER A 788 12.58 -37.84 -46.63
C SER A 788 12.79 -37.31 -45.18
N GLN A 789 12.97 -38.23 -44.23
CA GLN A 789 13.38 -37.97 -42.84
C GLN A 789 14.90 -37.79 -42.73
N GLN A 790 15.34 -36.74 -42.04
CA GLN A 790 16.67 -36.68 -41.44
C GLN A 790 16.54 -36.71 -39.91
N VAL A 791 16.91 -37.85 -39.33
CA VAL A 791 16.94 -38.11 -37.89
C VAL A 791 18.06 -37.29 -37.25
N VAL A 792 17.71 -36.35 -36.37
CA VAL A 792 18.65 -35.68 -35.46
C VAL A 792 19.08 -36.71 -34.39
N PRO A 793 20.35 -36.75 -33.96
CA PRO A 793 20.84 -37.76 -33.03
C PRO A 793 20.07 -37.75 -31.71
N LYS A 794 19.45 -38.90 -31.36
CA LYS A 794 18.94 -39.14 -29.99
C LYS A 794 20.13 -39.19 -29.03
N GLY A 795 20.24 -38.22 -28.11
CA GLY A 795 21.07 -38.38 -26.92
C GLY A 795 21.70 -37.12 -26.31
N THR A 796 21.73 -35.98 -27.01
CA THR A 796 22.34 -34.74 -26.48
C THR A 796 21.28 -33.85 -25.81
N VAL A 797 21.34 -33.75 -24.48
CA VAL A 797 20.56 -32.75 -23.71
C VAL A 797 21.06 -31.35 -24.06
N SER A 798 20.16 -30.46 -24.47
CA SER A 798 20.51 -29.08 -24.80
C SER A 798 20.36 -28.18 -23.58
N VAL A 799 21.34 -27.28 -23.39
CA VAL A 799 21.40 -26.39 -22.22
C VAL A 799 20.92 -24.99 -22.60
N VAL A 800 20.01 -24.45 -21.80
CA VAL A 800 19.55 -23.06 -21.87
C VAL A 800 20.32 -22.23 -20.85
N GLU A 801 21.22 -21.39 -21.34
CA GLU A 801 22.04 -20.47 -20.52
C GLU A 801 21.32 -19.13 -20.36
N SER A 802 21.55 -18.41 -19.25
CA SER A 802 20.95 -17.08 -18.99
C SER A 802 21.18 -16.06 -20.13
N GLY A 803 22.32 -16.16 -20.82
CA GLY A 803 22.67 -15.33 -21.97
C GLY A 803 22.10 -15.79 -23.32
N ARG A 804 21.56 -17.01 -23.42
CA ARG A 804 21.14 -17.63 -24.68
C ARG A 804 19.64 -17.86 -24.72
N ARG A 805 18.91 -16.80 -25.04
CA ARG A 805 17.44 -16.72 -24.90
C ARG A 805 16.64 -17.18 -26.12
N ARG A 806 17.33 -17.49 -27.22
CA ARG A 806 16.69 -17.78 -28.51
C ARG A 806 16.95 -19.20 -28.96
N LEU A 807 15.89 -19.89 -29.32
CA LEU A 807 15.93 -21.11 -30.09
C LEU A 807 15.75 -20.74 -31.57
N VAL A 808 16.60 -21.30 -32.41
CA VAL A 808 16.52 -21.10 -33.85
C VAL A 808 16.33 -22.46 -34.51
N VAL A 809 15.25 -22.60 -35.28
CA VAL A 809 14.97 -23.79 -36.08
C VAL A 809 15.15 -23.43 -37.55
N PHE A 810 16.02 -24.16 -38.24
CA PHE A 810 16.13 -24.06 -39.70
C PHE A 810 15.25 -25.13 -40.33
N ALA A 811 14.34 -24.70 -41.19
CA ALA A 811 13.44 -25.58 -41.92
C ALA A 811 13.59 -25.32 -43.43
N GLN A 812 13.41 -26.38 -44.21
CA GLN A 812 13.39 -26.32 -45.66
C GLN A 812 12.08 -26.92 -46.14
N LEU A 813 11.31 -26.15 -46.90
CA LEU A 813 10.12 -26.63 -47.58
C LEU A 813 10.43 -26.76 -49.06
N LYS A 814 10.06 -27.90 -49.66
CA LYS A 814 10.30 -28.18 -51.07
C LYS A 814 9.03 -28.70 -51.72
N ASN A 815 8.60 -28.04 -52.79
CA ASN A 815 7.58 -28.56 -53.68
C ASN A 815 8.25 -29.42 -54.77
N GLN A 816 8.08 -30.73 -54.71
CA GLN A 816 8.68 -31.67 -55.67
C GLN A 816 7.75 -32.05 -56.83
N GLY A 817 6.47 -31.70 -56.73
CA GLY A 817 5.42 -32.03 -57.72
C GLY A 817 5.05 -30.83 -58.59
N GLU A 818 3.80 -30.76 -59.03
CA GLU A 818 3.24 -29.62 -59.78
C GLU A 818 3.07 -28.38 -58.89
N ASN A 819 2.54 -27.27 -59.43
CA ASN A 819 2.31 -26.07 -58.63
C ASN A 819 1.31 -26.35 -57.50
N ALA A 820 1.71 -26.09 -56.26
CA ALA A 820 0.87 -26.28 -55.08
C ALA A 820 0.12 -24.97 -54.78
N TYR A 821 -1.21 -24.99 -54.85
CA TYR A 821 -2.05 -23.80 -54.62
C TYR A 821 -2.35 -23.63 -53.12
N ARG A 822 -2.40 -22.38 -52.66
CA ARG A 822 -2.63 -22.00 -51.25
C ARG A 822 -1.79 -22.85 -50.30
N THR A 823 -0.51 -23.01 -50.61
CA THR A 823 0.43 -23.71 -49.74
C THR A 823 0.53 -22.96 -48.41
N ALA A 824 0.29 -23.66 -47.31
CA ALA A 824 0.46 -23.13 -45.97
C ALA A 824 1.35 -24.05 -45.12
N ILE A 825 1.96 -23.49 -44.09
CA ILE A 825 2.66 -24.24 -43.05
C ILE A 825 2.09 -23.87 -41.68
N HIS A 826 1.56 -24.86 -40.99
CA HIS A 826 1.08 -24.76 -39.62
C HIS A 826 2.23 -25.11 -38.68
N ILE A 827 2.46 -24.26 -37.69
CA ILE A 827 3.53 -24.34 -36.71
C ILE A 827 2.88 -24.46 -35.34
N SER A 828 3.17 -25.55 -34.63
CA SER A 828 2.71 -25.77 -33.26
C SER A 828 3.90 -25.96 -32.33
N THR A 829 3.92 -25.26 -31.20
CA THR A 829 5.03 -25.32 -30.23
C THR A 829 4.60 -25.76 -28.84
N SER A 830 5.55 -26.26 -28.05
CA SER A 830 5.38 -26.42 -26.60
C SER A 830 5.25 -25.05 -25.91
N SER A 831 4.56 -25.01 -24.76
CA SER A 831 4.21 -23.77 -24.04
C SER A 831 5.38 -23.03 -23.40
N ASN A 832 6.57 -23.62 -23.38
CA ASN A 832 7.82 -22.99 -22.96
C ASN A 832 8.51 -22.19 -24.08
N LEU A 833 7.95 -22.15 -25.30
CA LEU A 833 8.45 -21.36 -26.43
C LEU A 833 7.44 -20.28 -26.85
N ILE A 834 7.96 -19.11 -27.16
CA ILE A 834 7.24 -17.95 -27.68
C ILE A 834 7.74 -17.69 -29.10
N PHE A 835 6.85 -17.70 -30.09
CA PHE A 835 7.20 -17.40 -31.48
C PHE A 835 7.64 -15.94 -31.61
N SER A 836 8.85 -15.70 -32.11
CA SER A 836 9.42 -14.36 -32.29
C SER A 836 9.32 -13.90 -33.75
N SER A 837 9.91 -14.65 -34.69
CA SER A 837 9.91 -14.27 -36.10
C SER A 837 10.19 -15.45 -37.05
N LEU A 838 9.89 -15.26 -38.32
CA LEU A 838 10.28 -16.15 -39.43
C LEU A 838 11.05 -15.35 -40.47
N LEU A 839 12.25 -15.81 -40.82
CA LEU A 839 13.15 -15.15 -41.77
C LEU A 839 13.51 -16.11 -42.91
N VAL A 840 13.19 -15.73 -44.14
CA VAL A 840 13.61 -16.48 -45.34
C VAL A 840 15.11 -16.28 -45.56
N LYS A 841 15.86 -17.38 -45.70
CA LYS A 841 17.35 -17.35 -45.70
C LYS A 841 17.94 -17.20 -47.09
N ASP A 842 17.23 -17.63 -48.13
CA ASP A 842 17.67 -17.59 -49.53
C ASP A 842 17.11 -16.35 -50.25
N GLN A 843 17.79 -15.86 -51.29
CA GLN A 843 17.22 -14.94 -52.28
C GLN A 843 16.20 -15.65 -53.18
N SER A 844 15.23 -16.34 -52.57
CA SER A 844 14.13 -16.99 -53.28
C SER A 844 13.00 -15.99 -53.49
N ASP A 845 12.36 -16.01 -54.66
CA ASP A 845 11.13 -15.24 -54.95
C ASP A 845 9.91 -15.69 -54.11
N ILE A 846 10.10 -16.62 -53.17
CA ILE A 846 9.08 -17.21 -52.30
C ILE A 846 8.88 -16.33 -51.07
N GLN A 847 7.70 -15.73 -50.96
CA GLN A 847 7.28 -14.95 -49.79
C GLN A 847 6.54 -15.84 -48.78
N ILE A 848 6.76 -15.63 -47.48
CA ILE A 848 6.07 -16.35 -46.41
C ILE A 848 5.41 -15.33 -45.48
N GLU A 849 4.08 -15.42 -45.29
CA GLU A 849 3.30 -14.52 -44.45
C GLU A 849 2.58 -15.32 -43.36
N CYS A 850 2.88 -15.04 -42.08
CA CYS A 850 2.34 -15.76 -40.93
C CYS A 850 1.22 -15.01 -40.21
N PHE A 851 0.20 -15.74 -39.76
CA PHE A 851 -0.93 -15.27 -38.97
C PHE A 851 -1.18 -16.19 -37.77
N SER A 852 -1.90 -15.67 -36.75
CA SER A 852 -2.36 -16.47 -35.62
C SER A 852 -3.64 -17.20 -36.00
N GLU A 853 -3.69 -18.53 -35.84
CA GLU A 853 -4.96 -19.26 -35.78
C GLU A 853 -5.42 -19.29 -34.31
N ASP A 854 -6.70 -18.99 -34.07
CA ASP A 854 -7.48 -19.21 -32.83
C ASP A 854 -6.76 -19.17 -31.47
N ARG A 855 -6.96 -18.07 -30.70
CA ARG A 855 -6.85 -17.89 -29.21
C ARG A 855 -5.69 -18.55 -28.42
N LEU A 856 -4.78 -19.31 -29.03
CA LEU A 856 -3.72 -20.09 -28.40
C LEU A 856 -2.37 -19.56 -28.91
N ALA A 857 -1.55 -19.02 -28.00
CA ALA A 857 -0.28 -18.38 -28.35
C ALA A 857 0.77 -19.29 -29.04
N ASN A 858 0.57 -20.61 -29.00
CA ASN A 858 1.55 -21.62 -29.42
C ASN A 858 1.28 -22.19 -30.83
N GLN A 859 0.31 -21.65 -31.56
CA GLN A 859 -0.03 -22.09 -32.91
C GLN A 859 0.01 -20.91 -33.90
N ARG A 860 0.64 -21.13 -35.06
CA ARG A 860 0.74 -20.16 -36.15
C ARG A 860 0.49 -20.87 -37.47
N SER A 861 -0.14 -20.17 -38.41
CA SER A 861 -0.29 -20.64 -39.78
C SER A 861 0.35 -19.62 -40.71
N CYS A 862 1.17 -20.08 -41.66
CA CYS A 862 1.91 -19.22 -42.57
C CYS A 862 1.62 -19.59 -44.02
N ASN A 863 1.15 -18.63 -44.80
CA ASN A 863 0.93 -18.77 -46.24
C ASN A 863 2.27 -18.67 -46.98
N ILE A 864 2.46 -19.52 -47.98
CA ILE A 864 3.70 -19.63 -48.75
C ILE A 864 3.40 -19.30 -50.21
N SER A 865 4.00 -18.20 -50.69
CA SER A 865 3.88 -17.70 -52.06
C SER A 865 2.43 -17.62 -52.52
N ALA A 866 1.68 -16.60 -52.08
CA ALA A 866 0.36 -16.37 -52.65
C ALA A 866 0.51 -16.03 -54.15
N PRO A 867 -0.07 -16.80 -55.08
CA PRO A 867 -1.14 -17.80 -54.88
C PRO A 867 -0.75 -19.29 -54.93
N PHE A 868 0.45 -19.64 -55.41
CA PHE A 868 0.94 -21.00 -55.46
C PHE A 868 2.46 -21.08 -55.28
N MET A 869 2.93 -22.16 -54.68
CA MET A 869 4.35 -22.53 -54.66
C MET A 869 4.66 -23.28 -55.96
N LYS A 870 5.62 -22.77 -56.76
CA LYS A 870 5.98 -23.33 -58.07
C LYS A 870 6.47 -24.78 -57.96
N SER A 871 6.21 -25.57 -59.00
CA SER A 871 6.80 -26.89 -59.19
C SER A 871 8.33 -26.85 -59.07
N LEU A 872 8.91 -27.86 -58.41
CA LEU A 872 10.35 -28.01 -58.16
C LEU A 872 11.00 -26.86 -57.37
N SER A 873 10.21 -25.98 -56.76
CA SER A 873 10.73 -24.88 -55.95
C SER A 873 11.04 -25.32 -54.53
N GLN A 874 11.98 -24.63 -53.89
CA GLN A 874 12.33 -24.86 -52.50
C GLN A 874 12.57 -23.52 -51.80
N VAL A 875 12.25 -23.47 -50.52
CA VAL A 875 12.52 -22.32 -49.64
C VAL A 875 13.11 -22.80 -48.34
N THR A 876 14.22 -22.16 -47.95
CA THR A 876 14.82 -22.35 -46.64
C THR A 876 14.46 -21.15 -45.77
N PHE A 877 13.88 -21.40 -44.60
CA PHE A 877 13.52 -20.35 -43.65
C PHE A 877 13.99 -20.69 -42.24
N ARG A 878 14.18 -19.64 -41.46
CA ARG A 878 14.67 -19.64 -40.09
C ARG A 878 13.52 -19.20 -39.19
N LEU A 879 13.11 -20.08 -38.30
CA LEU A 879 12.16 -19.78 -37.24
C LEU A 879 12.94 -19.36 -35.99
N GLU A 880 12.58 -18.22 -35.42
CA GLU A 880 13.12 -17.73 -34.15
C GLU A 880 12.06 -17.83 -33.06
N PHE A 881 12.43 -18.45 -31.95
CA PHE A 881 11.62 -18.56 -30.74
C PHE A 881 12.39 -18.03 -29.54
N GLU A 882 11.67 -17.48 -28.58
CA GLU A 882 12.19 -17.09 -27.27
C GLU A 882 11.65 -18.02 -26.19
N PHE A 883 12.46 -18.33 -25.17
CA PHE A 883 12.01 -19.17 -24.06
C PHE A 883 11.08 -18.38 -23.12
N SER A 884 10.00 -19.01 -22.66
CA SER A 884 9.08 -18.44 -21.69
C SER A 884 9.77 -18.18 -20.34
N HIS A 885 9.41 -17.07 -19.70
CA HIS A 885 9.94 -16.69 -18.38
C HIS A 885 9.20 -17.38 -17.22
N SER A 886 8.09 -18.05 -17.50
CA SER A 886 7.19 -18.61 -16.48
C SER A 886 6.85 -20.09 -16.69
N VAL A 887 7.15 -20.67 -17.86
CA VAL A 887 6.83 -22.07 -18.18
C VAL A 887 8.13 -22.83 -18.45
N PHE A 888 8.49 -23.73 -17.54
CA PHE A 888 9.71 -24.53 -17.60
C PHE A 888 9.35 -25.99 -17.88
N LEU A 889 9.62 -26.44 -19.10
CA LEU A 889 9.53 -27.85 -19.48
C LEU A 889 10.92 -28.41 -19.71
N ASP A 890 11.12 -29.68 -19.36
CA ASP A 890 12.35 -30.45 -19.56
C ASP A 890 12.59 -30.84 -21.04
N HIS A 891 11.74 -30.33 -21.94
CA HIS A 891 11.84 -30.53 -23.36
C HIS A 891 11.22 -29.35 -24.11
N ILE A 892 11.53 -29.27 -25.40
CA ILE A 892 10.78 -28.49 -26.37
C ILE A 892 10.24 -29.40 -27.45
N ARG A 893 9.08 -29.02 -27.97
CA ARG A 893 8.49 -29.65 -29.14
C ARG A 893 8.10 -28.58 -30.15
N VAL A 894 8.56 -28.71 -31.39
CA VAL A 894 8.18 -27.84 -32.51
C VAL A 894 7.68 -28.74 -33.63
N VAL A 895 6.38 -28.64 -33.92
CA VAL A 895 5.71 -29.39 -34.97
C VAL A 895 5.46 -28.47 -36.14
N LEU A 896 5.87 -28.89 -37.33
CA LEU A 896 5.64 -28.20 -38.60
C LEU A 896 4.77 -29.12 -39.47
N ALA A 897 3.67 -28.59 -39.99
CA ALA A 897 2.74 -29.31 -40.86
C ALA A 897 2.46 -28.48 -42.12
N ALA A 898 2.82 -28.97 -43.30
CA ALA A 898 2.53 -28.31 -44.57
C ALA A 898 1.17 -28.76 -45.13
N THR A 899 0.45 -27.87 -45.79
CA THR A 899 -0.85 -28.15 -46.43
C THR A 899 -0.97 -27.43 -47.77
N SER A 900 -1.77 -27.97 -48.69
CA SER A 900 -2.10 -27.33 -49.99
C SER A 900 -3.53 -27.64 -50.45
N GLU A 901 -4.08 -26.81 -51.35
CA GLU A 901 -5.44 -26.98 -51.91
C GLU A 901 -5.51 -27.91 -53.14
N GLY A 902 -4.81 -29.05 -53.06
CA GLY A 902 -4.80 -30.11 -54.06
C GLY A 902 -5.03 -31.49 -53.44
N GLU A 903 -5.28 -32.50 -54.27
CA GLU A 903 -5.28 -33.90 -53.81
C GLU A 903 -3.83 -34.35 -53.57
N GLU A 904 -3.44 -34.40 -52.31
CA GLU A 904 -2.12 -34.87 -51.87
C GLU A 904 -2.12 -36.40 -51.83
N GLY A 905 -1.40 -37.05 -52.74
CA GLY A 905 -0.96 -38.42 -52.45
C GLY A 905 0.21 -38.31 -51.49
N TYR A 906 0.32 -39.04 -50.39
CA TYR A 906 1.40 -38.94 -49.38
C TYR A 906 1.34 -37.76 -48.38
N PRO A 907 0.19 -37.50 -47.71
CA PRO A 907 0.07 -36.44 -46.69
C PRO A 907 0.98 -36.65 -45.45
N ASP A 908 1.48 -37.86 -45.21
CA ASP A 908 2.33 -38.17 -44.05
C ASP A 908 3.73 -37.52 -44.12
N ASP A 909 4.20 -37.12 -45.31
CA ASP A 909 5.51 -36.47 -45.48
C ASP A 909 5.50 -34.97 -45.18
N ASN A 910 4.31 -34.38 -45.02
CA ASN A 910 4.10 -32.97 -44.73
C ASN A 910 4.27 -32.63 -43.24
N HIS A 911 4.55 -33.62 -42.39
CA HIS A 911 4.69 -33.46 -40.95
C HIS A 911 6.13 -33.64 -40.47
N ASN A 912 6.62 -32.68 -39.68
CA ASN A 912 7.90 -32.75 -38.99
C ASN A 912 7.72 -32.43 -37.51
N ASP A 913 8.26 -33.28 -36.62
CA ASP A 913 8.12 -33.17 -35.17
C ASP A 913 9.51 -33.15 -34.53
N ILE A 914 9.91 -31.96 -34.09
CA ILE A 914 11.21 -31.72 -33.47
C ILE A 914 11.02 -31.80 -31.97
N PHE A 915 11.60 -32.82 -31.34
CA PHE A 915 11.63 -32.96 -29.89
C PHE A 915 13.08 -32.85 -29.38
N LEU A 916 13.35 -31.91 -28.47
CA LEU A 916 14.67 -31.73 -27.87
C LEU A 916 14.57 -31.69 -26.33
N PRO A 917 15.27 -32.57 -25.60
CA PRO A 917 15.35 -32.50 -24.15
C PRO A 917 16.21 -31.31 -23.70
N LEU A 918 15.78 -30.62 -22.64
CA LEU A 918 16.34 -29.37 -22.15
C LEU A 918 16.74 -29.43 -20.67
N LYS A 919 17.81 -28.70 -20.35
CA LYS A 919 18.13 -28.28 -18.98
C LYS A 919 18.45 -26.79 -18.94
N PHE A 920 18.06 -26.12 -17.86
CA PHE A 920 18.29 -24.69 -17.62
C PHE A 920 19.47 -24.50 -16.68
N GLN A 921 20.41 -23.63 -17.02
CA GLN A 921 21.48 -23.27 -16.10
C GLN A 921 20.95 -22.32 -15.03
N ALA A 922 21.06 -22.72 -13.77
CA ALA A 922 20.79 -21.87 -12.63
C ALA A 922 22.05 -21.03 -12.31
N ASP A 923 21.97 -19.73 -12.54
CA ASP A 923 23.06 -18.78 -12.31
C ASP A 923 22.99 -18.25 -10.88
N LEU A 924 23.44 -19.08 -9.93
CA LEU A 924 23.42 -18.77 -8.50
C LEU A 924 24.81 -18.42 -7.99
N LEU A 925 24.94 -17.24 -7.38
CA LEU A 925 26.11 -16.81 -6.65
C LEU A 925 25.92 -17.14 -5.16
N PHE A 926 26.73 -18.08 -4.66
CA PHE A 926 26.70 -18.50 -3.25
C PHE A 926 27.87 -17.88 -2.48
N LEU A 927 27.57 -17.07 -1.46
CA LEU A 927 28.53 -16.34 -0.63
C LEU A 927 28.29 -16.63 0.87
N ARG A 928 29.26 -16.25 1.70
CA ARG A 928 29.20 -16.33 3.17
C ARG A 928 29.55 -14.98 3.77
N ASP A 929 29.16 -14.78 5.03
CA ASP A 929 29.67 -13.66 5.82
C ASP A 929 31.21 -13.77 5.96
N PRO A 930 31.97 -12.70 5.70
CA PRO A 930 33.42 -12.67 5.93
C PRO A 930 33.81 -12.67 7.42
N ASN A 931 32.90 -12.30 8.33
CA ASN A 931 33.20 -12.21 9.76
C ASN A 931 33.34 -13.61 10.40
N HIS A 932 34.44 -13.82 11.12
CA HIS A 932 34.72 -15.06 11.83
C HIS A 932 34.33 -14.88 13.31
N PRO A 933 33.27 -15.53 13.81
CA PRO A 933 32.86 -15.40 15.20
C PRO A 933 33.92 -16.03 16.12
N ARG A 934 34.43 -15.23 17.07
CA ARG A 934 35.42 -15.64 18.07
C ARG A 934 34.84 -15.50 19.47
N PHE A 935 35.07 -16.52 20.30
CA PHE A 935 34.60 -16.55 21.68
C PHE A 935 35.74 -16.91 22.64
N GLU A 936 35.84 -16.13 23.71
CA GLU A 936 36.76 -16.37 24.82
C GLU A 936 35.98 -16.90 26.01
N ILE A 937 36.41 -18.05 26.54
CA ILE A 937 35.75 -18.76 27.64
C ILE A 937 36.58 -18.53 28.89
N ARG A 938 36.01 -17.78 29.84
CA ARG A 938 36.60 -17.48 31.14
C ARG A 938 36.15 -18.45 32.22
N THR A 939 37.08 -18.85 33.08
CA THR A 939 36.83 -19.65 34.28
C THR A 939 36.82 -18.75 35.52
N ASP A 940 35.83 -17.86 35.66
CA ASP A 940 35.68 -17.11 36.91
C ASP A 940 35.04 -17.97 37.99
N SER A 941 35.79 -18.16 39.07
CA SER A 941 35.42 -18.94 40.25
C SER A 941 34.81 -18.06 41.34
N SER A 942 33.89 -17.14 40.99
CA SER A 942 33.01 -16.49 41.96
C SER A 942 31.90 -15.68 41.29
N SER A 943 30.73 -16.28 41.09
CA SER A 943 29.42 -15.62 41.19
C SER A 943 28.30 -16.60 40.83
N THR A 944 27.15 -16.40 41.48
CA THR A 944 25.87 -17.09 41.32
C THR A 944 25.41 -17.26 39.88
N TRP A 945 24.95 -18.47 39.55
CA TRP A 945 24.63 -19.01 38.23
C TRP A 945 23.39 -18.45 37.51
N ASP A 946 23.08 -17.16 37.56
CA ASP A 946 21.85 -16.64 36.90
C ASP A 946 21.96 -15.32 36.11
N GLN A 947 23.13 -14.67 36.02
CA GLN A 947 23.28 -13.47 35.18
C GLN A 947 24.65 -13.42 34.48
N LEU A 948 24.78 -14.14 33.36
CA LEU A 948 25.67 -13.72 32.27
C LEU A 948 24.81 -13.23 31.12
N ASP A 949 25.07 -12.01 30.64
CA ASP A 949 24.35 -11.34 29.56
C ASP A 949 24.00 -12.27 28.40
N SER A 950 22.70 -12.39 28.13
CA SER A 950 22.08 -13.27 27.14
C SER A 950 22.58 -13.09 25.69
N ASN A 951 23.32 -12.02 25.39
CA ASN A 951 23.91 -11.77 24.07
C ASN A 951 25.33 -12.36 23.88
N SER A 952 26.08 -12.68 24.94
CA SER A 952 27.50 -13.08 24.83
C SER A 952 27.73 -14.55 24.45
N SER A 953 26.70 -15.40 24.54
CA SER A 953 26.78 -16.84 24.28
C SER A 953 26.15 -17.28 22.94
N SER A 954 25.53 -16.36 22.20
CA SER A 954 24.91 -16.62 20.91
C SER A 954 25.82 -16.27 19.73
N PHE A 955 25.73 -17.03 18.65
CA PHE A 955 26.43 -16.76 17.40
C PHE A 955 25.49 -16.88 16.21
N ASN A 956 25.80 -16.15 15.14
CA ASN A 956 25.07 -16.18 13.88
C ASN A 956 25.99 -16.67 12.77
N LEU A 957 25.52 -17.60 11.94
CA LEU A 957 26.17 -18.02 10.71
C LEU A 957 25.31 -17.57 9.54
N THR A 958 25.81 -16.60 8.76
CA THR A 958 25.06 -15.99 7.66
C THR A 958 25.62 -16.40 6.31
N TYR A 959 24.72 -16.83 5.42
CA TYR A 959 25.01 -17.19 4.03
C TYR A 959 24.11 -16.42 3.08
N TYR A 960 24.64 -16.04 1.92
CA TYR A 960 23.94 -15.28 0.89
C TYR A 960 23.86 -16.13 -0.37
N ILE A 961 22.66 -16.27 -0.93
CA ILE A 961 22.42 -16.97 -2.19
C ILE A 961 21.72 -16.00 -3.14
N GLN A 962 22.46 -15.50 -4.11
CA GLN A 962 21.97 -14.54 -5.08
C GLN A 962 21.68 -15.24 -6.40
N ASN A 963 20.46 -15.08 -6.92
CA ASN A 963 20.11 -15.53 -8.26
C ASN A 963 20.45 -14.42 -9.26
N MET A 964 21.59 -14.56 -9.94
CA MET A 964 22.03 -13.67 -11.01
C MET A 964 21.29 -13.94 -12.33
N GLY A 965 20.58 -15.07 -12.40
CA GLY A 965 19.78 -15.49 -13.53
C GLY A 965 18.45 -14.77 -13.64
N ILE A 966 17.89 -14.81 -14.85
CA ILE A 966 16.55 -14.31 -15.17
C ILE A 966 15.44 -15.34 -14.90
N PHE A 967 15.81 -16.58 -14.59
CA PHE A 967 14.86 -17.66 -14.29
C PHE A 967 14.74 -17.83 -12.77
N PRO A 968 13.52 -17.94 -12.21
CA PRO A 968 13.35 -18.40 -10.85
C PRO A 968 13.84 -19.86 -10.73
N VAL A 969 14.54 -20.16 -9.64
CA VAL A 969 15.09 -21.49 -9.37
C VAL A 969 14.36 -22.07 -8.14
N PRO A 970 13.40 -22.97 -8.34
CA PRO A 970 12.69 -23.61 -7.23
C PRO A 970 13.53 -24.71 -6.59
N ASP A 971 13.20 -25.05 -5.34
CA ASP A 971 13.67 -26.25 -4.64
C ASP A 971 15.19 -26.37 -4.50
N VAL A 972 15.89 -25.25 -4.31
CA VAL A 972 17.31 -25.25 -3.97
C VAL A 972 17.50 -25.82 -2.58
N LEU A 973 18.21 -26.95 -2.50
CA LEU A 973 18.52 -27.61 -1.26
C LEU A 973 19.79 -27.01 -0.65
N PHE A 974 19.62 -26.15 0.34
CA PHE A 974 20.69 -25.65 1.18
C PHE A 974 20.94 -26.59 2.35
N ARG A 975 22.19 -26.99 2.57
CA ARG A 975 22.60 -27.84 3.69
C ARG A 975 23.82 -27.26 4.36
N ALA A 976 23.73 -26.98 5.66
CA ALA A 976 24.83 -26.51 6.50
C ALA A 976 25.20 -27.58 7.54
N ASP A 977 26.41 -28.12 7.46
CA ASP A 977 26.97 -29.06 8.43
C ASP A 977 27.88 -28.31 9.42
N VAL A 978 27.52 -28.32 10.71
CA VAL A 978 28.29 -27.72 11.81
C VAL A 978 28.99 -28.82 12.60
N TRP A 979 30.31 -28.91 12.48
CA TRP A 979 31.14 -29.96 13.10
C TRP A 979 31.46 -29.61 14.56
N ALA A 980 30.53 -29.94 15.46
CA ALA A 980 30.60 -29.50 16.86
C ALA A 980 30.24 -30.57 17.90
N VAL A 981 30.14 -31.84 17.49
CA VAL A 981 29.94 -32.97 18.39
C VAL A 981 31.22 -33.80 18.43
N THR A 982 31.84 -33.91 19.61
CA THR A 982 33.11 -34.63 19.79
C THR A 982 32.95 -36.15 19.66
N LYS A 983 34.05 -36.91 19.63
CA LYS A 983 34.02 -38.39 19.54
C LYS A 983 33.31 -39.05 20.73
N LYS A 984 33.39 -38.44 21.92
CA LYS A 984 32.66 -38.90 23.11
C LYS A 984 31.20 -38.41 23.18
N GLY A 985 30.73 -37.68 22.16
CA GLY A 985 29.36 -37.20 22.08
C GLY A 985 29.10 -35.89 22.82
N ASN A 986 30.15 -35.13 23.20
CA ASN A 986 29.98 -33.81 23.78
C ASN A 986 29.59 -32.81 22.69
N GLN A 987 28.41 -32.21 22.81
CA GLN A 987 27.94 -31.17 21.90
C GLN A 987 28.42 -29.81 22.39
N LEU A 988 29.32 -29.16 21.65
CA LEU A 988 29.96 -27.90 22.05
C LEU A 988 29.11 -26.67 21.73
N VAL A 989 28.27 -26.76 20.70
CA VAL A 989 27.34 -25.69 20.28
C VAL A 989 26.00 -26.27 19.84
N SER A 990 24.95 -25.47 19.86
CA SER A 990 23.61 -25.86 19.39
C SER A 990 23.02 -24.80 18.48
N ILE A 991 22.51 -25.19 17.31
CA ILE A 991 21.67 -24.32 16.47
C ILE A 991 20.26 -24.30 17.06
N THR A 992 19.77 -23.12 17.42
CA THR A 992 18.48 -22.95 18.11
C THR A 992 17.38 -22.45 17.19
N ASP A 993 17.74 -21.62 16.21
CA ASP A 993 16.78 -20.91 15.37
C ASP A 993 17.39 -20.58 13.99
N TYR A 994 16.56 -20.22 13.02
CA TYR A 994 17.00 -19.76 11.71
C TYR A 994 16.11 -18.61 11.22
N SER A 995 16.66 -17.74 10.38
CA SER A 995 15.90 -16.73 9.67
C SER A 995 16.28 -16.70 8.20
N ILE A 996 15.27 -16.63 7.33
CA ILE A 996 15.43 -16.45 5.88
C ILE A 996 14.88 -15.07 5.54
N GLU A 997 15.75 -14.14 5.18
CA GLU A 997 15.34 -12.79 4.75
C GLU A 997 14.78 -12.88 3.33
N GLN A 998 13.65 -12.20 3.06
CA GLN A 998 12.90 -12.28 1.80
C GLN A 998 12.16 -13.63 1.59
N GLN A 999 11.31 -14.00 2.56
CA GLN A 999 10.64 -15.31 2.62
C GLN A 999 9.69 -15.56 1.43
N VAL A 1000 10.16 -16.31 0.43
CA VAL A 1000 9.35 -16.82 -0.69
C VAL A 1000 8.58 -18.07 -0.25
N ALA A 1001 7.29 -18.14 -0.57
CA ALA A 1001 6.41 -19.26 -0.22
C ALA A 1001 7.04 -20.62 -0.61
N GLY A 1002 7.02 -21.57 0.33
CA GLY A 1002 7.64 -22.91 0.17
C GLY A 1002 9.06 -23.04 0.70
N SER A 1003 9.72 -21.95 1.14
CA SER A 1003 11.05 -22.03 1.74
C SER A 1003 10.99 -22.41 3.22
N LEU A 1004 11.55 -23.56 3.60
CA LEU A 1004 11.49 -24.12 4.96
C LEU A 1004 12.82 -24.76 5.35
N CYS A 1005 13.29 -24.52 6.58
CA CYS A 1005 14.42 -25.24 7.16
C CYS A 1005 13.97 -26.27 8.20
N MET A 1006 14.56 -27.45 8.13
CA MET A 1006 14.54 -28.45 9.19
C MET A 1006 15.75 -28.25 10.08
N LEU A 1007 15.50 -27.85 11.33
CA LEU A 1007 16.53 -27.76 12.37
C LEU A 1007 16.94 -29.17 12.84
N PRO A 1008 18.20 -29.36 13.28
CA PRO A 1008 18.65 -30.64 13.81
C PRO A 1008 17.85 -31.04 15.05
N HIS A 1009 17.45 -32.32 15.14
CA HIS A 1009 16.78 -32.85 16.32
C HIS A 1009 17.66 -32.71 17.56
N ILE A 1010 17.17 -31.98 18.56
CA ILE A 1010 17.80 -31.85 19.88
C ILE A 1010 17.76 -33.23 20.55
N ARG A 1011 18.90 -33.93 20.62
CA ARG A 1011 19.01 -35.15 21.44
C ARG A 1011 18.99 -34.74 22.92
N ALA A 1012 18.21 -35.44 23.75
CA ALA A 1012 18.24 -35.27 25.19
C ALA A 1012 19.69 -35.34 25.70
N ALA A 1013 20.08 -34.42 26.59
CA ALA A 1013 21.44 -34.28 27.06
C ALA A 1013 21.91 -35.58 27.74
N ASN A 1014 22.77 -36.34 27.06
CA ASN A 1014 23.61 -37.31 27.75
C ASN A 1014 24.52 -36.55 28.72
N PRO A 1015 24.88 -37.11 29.88
CA PRO A 1015 25.81 -36.47 30.79
C PRO A 1015 27.12 -36.14 30.05
N VAL A 1016 27.56 -34.89 30.16
CA VAL A 1016 28.79 -34.39 29.52
C VAL A 1016 29.97 -35.22 30.04
N THR A 1017 30.79 -35.74 29.13
CA THR A 1017 31.92 -36.60 29.47
C THR A 1017 33.24 -35.83 29.39
N PRO A 1018 34.15 -35.96 30.37
CA PRO A 1018 35.48 -35.37 30.28
C PRO A 1018 36.27 -35.92 29.08
N GLU A 1019 36.80 -35.00 28.27
CA GLU A 1019 37.57 -35.29 27.05
C GLU A 1019 38.69 -34.25 26.90
N ASP A 1020 39.86 -34.70 26.45
CA ASP A 1020 41.01 -33.82 26.20
C ASP A 1020 41.18 -33.61 24.70
N LEU A 1021 40.86 -32.41 24.23
CA LEU A 1021 40.99 -31.96 22.85
C LEU A 1021 42.21 -31.05 22.64
N SER A 1022 43.10 -30.89 23.63
CA SER A 1022 44.29 -30.02 23.52
C SER A 1022 45.22 -30.38 22.37
N HIS A 1023 45.18 -31.63 21.89
CA HIS A 1023 45.94 -32.13 20.74
C HIS A 1023 45.31 -31.78 19.38
N LEU A 1024 44.08 -31.26 19.36
CA LEU A 1024 43.34 -30.87 18.16
C LEU A 1024 43.27 -29.36 18.05
N SER A 1025 43.65 -28.82 16.89
CA SER A 1025 43.44 -27.41 16.56
C SER A 1025 42.05 -27.13 15.99
N GLN A 1026 41.40 -28.13 15.37
CA GLN A 1026 40.14 -27.97 14.65
C GLN A 1026 39.23 -29.20 14.74
N LEU A 1027 37.92 -28.99 14.85
CA LEU A 1027 36.89 -30.00 14.63
C LEU A 1027 36.33 -29.90 13.20
N ASN A 1028 36.40 -31.02 12.48
CA ASN A 1028 35.96 -31.14 11.10
C ASN A 1028 35.35 -32.54 10.83
N TYR A 1029 35.07 -32.85 9.58
CA TYR A 1029 34.43 -34.10 9.14
C TYR A 1029 35.20 -35.38 9.51
N SER A 1030 36.50 -35.31 9.78
CA SER A 1030 37.35 -36.47 10.05
C SER A 1030 37.38 -36.88 11.54
N ASN A 1031 37.07 -35.95 12.44
CA ASN A 1031 37.29 -36.12 13.88
C ASN A 1031 36.08 -35.74 14.76
N SER A 1032 34.97 -35.29 14.17
CA SER A 1032 33.76 -34.88 14.87
C SER A 1032 32.50 -35.28 14.09
N ALA A 1033 31.34 -35.26 14.75
CA ALA A 1033 30.03 -35.46 14.11
C ALA A 1033 29.36 -34.10 13.81
N SER A 1034 28.66 -34.02 12.67
CA SER A 1034 27.98 -32.78 12.24
C SER A 1034 26.56 -32.68 12.81
N MET A 1035 26.19 -31.44 13.11
CA MET A 1035 24.80 -31.02 13.22
C MET A 1035 24.41 -30.42 11.87
N ALA A 1036 23.56 -31.10 11.12
CA ALA A 1036 23.13 -30.66 9.80
C ALA A 1036 21.82 -29.87 9.90
N VAL A 1037 21.80 -28.65 9.33
CA VAL A 1037 20.58 -27.90 9.04
C VAL A 1037 20.30 -28.04 7.55
N GLN A 1038 19.07 -28.35 7.18
CA GLN A 1038 18.66 -28.52 5.79
C GLN A 1038 17.49 -27.60 5.48
N CYS A 1039 17.64 -26.75 4.47
CA CYS A 1039 16.62 -25.83 3.98
C CYS A 1039 16.27 -26.12 2.53
N ARG A 1040 14.98 -26.11 2.23
CA ARG A 1040 14.47 -26.03 0.85
C ARG A 1040 14.20 -24.56 0.57
N LEU A 1041 14.80 -23.99 -0.47
CA LEU A 1041 14.76 -22.56 -0.77
C LEU A 1041 14.22 -22.34 -2.19
N ASN A 1042 13.31 -21.39 -2.35
CA ASN A 1042 12.84 -20.93 -3.65
C ASN A 1042 13.44 -19.56 -3.96
N LEU A 1043 14.23 -19.46 -5.03
CA LEU A 1043 14.91 -18.23 -5.42
C LEU A 1043 14.23 -17.58 -6.61
N LEU A 1044 13.74 -16.35 -6.45
CA LEU A 1044 13.20 -15.56 -7.56
C LEU A 1044 14.33 -15.05 -8.46
N ALA A 1045 14.01 -14.70 -9.70
CA ALA A 1045 14.97 -14.13 -10.63
C ALA A 1045 15.51 -12.79 -10.12
N SER A 1046 16.83 -12.57 -10.24
CA SER A 1046 17.49 -11.30 -9.84
C SER A 1046 17.29 -10.89 -8.36
N THR A 1047 17.06 -11.87 -7.48
CA THR A 1047 16.89 -11.64 -6.02
C THR A 1047 18.02 -12.28 -5.22
N GLU A 1048 18.18 -11.83 -3.98
CA GLU A 1048 19.14 -12.37 -3.01
C GLU A 1048 18.41 -12.94 -1.80
N VAL A 1049 18.66 -14.20 -1.47
CA VAL A 1049 18.15 -14.83 -0.26
C VAL A 1049 19.27 -14.91 0.77
N LYS A 1050 19.01 -14.38 1.97
CA LYS A 1050 19.94 -14.45 3.10
C LYS A 1050 19.45 -15.47 4.11
N VAL A 1051 20.26 -16.50 4.34
CA VAL A 1051 20.00 -17.55 5.34
C VAL A 1051 20.90 -17.31 6.55
N THR A 1052 20.29 -17.02 7.70
CA THR A 1052 21.01 -16.83 8.97
C THR A 1052 20.65 -17.96 9.92
N LEU A 1053 21.65 -18.71 10.37
CA LEU A 1053 21.51 -19.75 11.39
C LEU A 1053 21.93 -19.18 12.74
N ARG A 1054 21.04 -19.21 13.73
CA ARG A 1054 21.30 -18.71 15.08
C ARG A 1054 21.62 -19.89 16.00
N GLY A 1055 22.76 -19.83 16.67
CA GLY A 1055 23.20 -20.86 17.60
C GLY A 1055 23.64 -20.30 18.94
N ARG A 1056 23.84 -21.20 19.91
CA ARG A 1056 24.34 -20.91 21.25
C ARG A 1056 25.49 -21.85 21.61
N LEU A 1057 26.45 -21.35 22.38
CA LEU A 1057 27.52 -22.13 22.97
C LEU A 1057 27.00 -22.97 24.15
N GLN A 1058 27.43 -24.23 24.25
CA GLN A 1058 27.12 -25.10 25.39
C GLN A 1058 28.21 -24.99 26.44
N ILE A 1059 28.07 -23.99 27.32
CA ILE A 1059 29.10 -23.62 28.30
C ILE A 1059 29.46 -24.80 29.23
N SER A 1060 28.48 -25.61 29.64
CA SER A 1060 28.70 -26.81 30.46
C SER A 1060 29.60 -27.84 29.78
N ALA A 1061 29.43 -28.04 28.47
CA ALA A 1061 30.30 -28.93 27.67
C ALA A 1061 31.69 -28.33 27.48
N LEU A 1062 31.77 -27.04 27.18
CA LEU A 1062 33.02 -26.31 26.93
C LEU A 1062 33.92 -26.22 28.17
N LEU A 1063 33.34 -26.14 29.37
CA LEU A 1063 34.10 -26.13 30.62
C LEU A 1063 34.64 -27.53 30.99
N THR A 1064 33.89 -28.58 30.65
CA THR A 1064 34.23 -29.99 30.95
C THR A 1064 35.30 -30.55 30.01
N VAL A 1065 35.36 -30.06 28.77
CA VAL A 1065 36.33 -30.48 27.77
C VAL A 1065 37.60 -29.62 27.87
N ARG A 1066 38.78 -30.26 27.79
CA ARG A 1066 40.08 -29.57 27.90
C ARG A 1066 40.61 -29.17 26.52
N PHE A 1067 40.80 -27.88 26.28
CA PHE A 1067 41.42 -27.33 25.07
C PHE A 1067 41.99 -25.92 25.34
N ARG A 1068 42.91 -25.46 24.49
CA ARG A 1068 43.49 -24.10 24.54
C ARG A 1068 42.88 -23.17 23.50
N SER A 1069 42.83 -23.65 22.25
CA SER A 1069 42.20 -22.99 21.11
C SER A 1069 41.58 -24.10 20.26
N LEU A 1070 40.33 -23.94 19.85
CA LEU A 1070 39.61 -24.94 19.06
C LEU A 1070 38.77 -24.25 17.99
N GLU A 1071 39.05 -24.55 16.74
CA GLU A 1071 38.27 -24.07 15.60
C GLU A 1071 37.17 -25.07 15.22
N LEU A 1072 35.92 -24.63 15.17
CA LEU A 1072 34.81 -25.44 14.67
C LEU A 1072 34.56 -25.11 13.19
N LEU A 1073 34.72 -26.11 12.32
CA LEU A 1073 34.43 -25.95 10.91
C LEU A 1073 32.92 -26.03 10.66
N THR A 1074 32.38 -25.06 9.94
CA THR A 1074 31.01 -25.13 9.41
C THR A 1074 31.07 -25.10 7.90
N ALA A 1075 30.37 -26.03 7.24
CA ALA A 1075 30.39 -26.15 5.79
C ALA A 1075 28.96 -26.15 5.26
N ALA A 1076 28.61 -25.12 4.48
CA ALA A 1076 27.33 -25.03 3.81
C ALA A 1076 27.46 -25.32 2.32
N SER A 1077 26.46 -25.99 1.74
CA SER A 1077 26.40 -26.32 0.32
C SER A 1077 24.99 -26.13 -0.22
N ILE A 1078 24.88 -25.74 -1.50
CA ILE A 1078 23.61 -25.72 -2.23
C ILE A 1078 23.61 -26.79 -3.32
N GLN A 1079 22.46 -27.43 -3.53
CA GLN A 1079 22.26 -28.51 -4.50
C GLN A 1079 20.85 -28.41 -5.11
N LEU A 1080 20.67 -29.00 -6.28
CA LEU A 1080 19.37 -29.20 -6.93
C LEU A 1080 19.06 -30.69 -7.04
N GLU A 1081 17.79 -31.08 -6.99
CA GLU A 1081 17.39 -32.47 -7.24
C GLU A 1081 17.74 -32.92 -8.67
N ALA A 1082 18.05 -34.20 -8.87
CA ALA A 1082 18.45 -34.73 -10.17
C ALA A 1082 17.34 -34.64 -11.24
N SER A 1083 16.07 -34.65 -10.81
CA SER A 1083 14.85 -34.46 -11.61
C SER A 1083 14.57 -32.99 -11.94
N SER A 1084 15.28 -32.04 -11.34
CA SER A 1084 15.08 -30.63 -11.61
C SER A 1084 15.41 -30.32 -13.08
N PRO A 1085 14.59 -29.49 -13.77
CA PRO A 1085 14.94 -28.98 -15.08
C PRO A 1085 16.14 -28.03 -15.00
N PHE A 1086 16.54 -27.59 -13.80
CA PHE A 1086 17.70 -26.74 -13.56
C PHE A 1086 18.94 -27.54 -13.16
N PHE A 1087 20.12 -27.01 -13.49
CA PHE A 1087 21.39 -27.50 -12.96
C PHE A 1087 22.29 -26.33 -12.54
N LEU A 1088 23.14 -26.58 -11.54
CA LEU A 1088 24.16 -25.63 -11.11
C LEU A 1088 25.42 -25.80 -11.95
N GLN A 1089 26.07 -24.70 -12.30
CA GLN A 1089 27.34 -24.75 -13.05
C GLN A 1089 28.44 -25.46 -12.24
N GLU A 1090 28.45 -25.29 -10.93
CA GLU A 1090 29.26 -26.07 -9.99
C GLU A 1090 28.35 -27.15 -9.37
N ASN A 1091 28.71 -28.43 -9.50
CA ASN A 1091 27.85 -29.55 -9.08
C ASN A 1091 27.45 -29.50 -7.59
N ARG A 1092 28.23 -28.81 -6.75
CA ARG A 1092 27.94 -28.58 -5.32
C ARG A 1092 28.86 -27.49 -4.75
N PRO A 1093 28.55 -26.19 -4.93
CA PRO A 1093 29.36 -25.13 -4.35
C PRO A 1093 29.31 -25.20 -2.81
N VAL A 1094 30.47 -25.17 -2.18
CA VAL A 1094 30.63 -25.23 -0.71
C VAL A 1094 31.22 -23.93 -0.18
N ARG A 1095 30.69 -23.41 0.94
CA ARG A 1095 31.21 -22.25 1.67
C ARG A 1095 31.43 -22.59 3.12
N GLN A 1096 32.60 -22.22 3.65
CA GLN A 1096 33.02 -22.58 5.01
C GLN A 1096 33.14 -21.36 5.91
N ILE A 1097 32.56 -21.41 7.11
CA ILE A 1097 32.76 -20.43 8.19
C ILE A 1097 33.48 -21.15 9.35
N ILE A 1098 34.45 -20.48 9.96
CA ILE A 1098 35.20 -21.00 11.12
C ILE A 1098 34.74 -20.26 12.37
N LEU A 1099 34.39 -21.02 13.41
CA LEU A 1099 34.06 -20.50 14.74
C LEU A 1099 35.25 -20.76 15.68
N ASP A 1100 35.89 -19.70 16.17
CA ASP A 1100 37.13 -19.77 16.96
C ASP A 1100 36.81 -19.73 18.46
N LEU A 1101 37.09 -20.82 19.18
CA LEU A 1101 36.88 -20.93 20.63
C LEU A 1101 38.23 -20.92 21.35
N ARG A 1102 38.43 -19.99 22.28
CA ARG A 1102 39.66 -19.86 23.07
C ARG A 1102 39.38 -19.93 24.56
N ARG A 1103 40.27 -20.57 25.30
CA ARG A 1103 40.21 -20.64 26.77
C ARG A 1103 41.33 -19.80 27.36
N GLU A 1104 40.97 -18.85 28.21
CA GLU A 1104 41.92 -17.96 28.90
C GLU A 1104 42.52 -18.75 30.08
N GLU A 1105 43.84 -18.90 30.11
CA GLU A 1105 44.57 -19.43 31.28
C GLU A 1105 45.20 -18.25 32.02
N ASP A 1106 44.86 -18.06 33.29
CA ASP A 1106 45.57 -17.15 34.18
C ASP A 1106 47.02 -17.65 34.34
N HIS A 1107 47.97 -16.93 33.74
CA HIS A 1107 49.38 -17.11 34.04
C HIS A 1107 49.77 -16.12 35.14
N PRO A 1108 49.99 -16.54 36.39
CA PRO A 1108 50.53 -15.65 37.40
C PRO A 1108 51.94 -15.24 36.97
N ILE A 1109 52.21 -13.93 36.94
CA ILE A 1109 53.50 -13.40 36.50
C ILE A 1109 54.61 -13.97 37.41
N PRO A 1110 55.62 -14.62 36.83
CA PRO A 1110 56.89 -14.90 37.47
C PRO A 1110 57.45 -13.86 38.46
N ILE A 1111 57.59 -14.20 39.74
CA ILE A 1111 58.16 -13.29 40.76
C ILE A 1111 59.58 -12.80 40.38
N TRP A 1112 60.34 -13.58 39.63
CA TRP A 1112 61.69 -13.20 39.16
C TRP A 1112 61.67 -12.08 38.10
N ILE A 1113 60.59 -11.93 37.33
CA ILE A 1113 60.42 -10.81 36.38
C ILE A 1113 60.18 -9.51 37.15
N ILE A 1114 59.42 -9.56 38.25
CA ILE A 1114 59.17 -8.39 39.13
C ILE A 1114 60.47 -7.98 39.84
N LEU A 1115 61.22 -8.95 40.37
CA LEU A 1115 62.53 -8.69 40.99
C LEU A 1115 63.55 -8.15 39.97
N GLY A 1116 63.60 -8.72 38.76
CA GLY A 1116 64.49 -8.27 37.70
C GLY A 1116 64.17 -6.87 37.17
N SER A 1117 62.88 -6.54 37.02
CA SER A 1117 62.42 -5.21 36.60
C SER A 1117 62.72 -4.15 37.67
N SER A 1118 62.54 -4.49 38.95
CA SER A 1118 62.85 -3.59 40.07
C SER A 1118 64.35 -3.30 40.17
N LEU A 1119 65.21 -4.32 40.01
CA LEU A 1119 66.66 -4.15 40.03
C LEU A 1119 67.16 -3.36 38.82
N GLY A 1120 66.60 -3.63 37.62
CA GLY A 1120 66.93 -2.90 36.40
C GLY A 1120 66.50 -1.42 36.45
N GLY A 1121 65.34 -1.14 37.04
CA GLY A 1121 64.85 0.23 37.25
C GLY A 1121 65.75 1.03 38.20
N LEU A 1122 66.21 0.42 39.30
CA LEU A 1122 67.16 1.07 40.21
C LEU A 1122 68.53 1.33 39.58
N LEU A 1123 69.01 0.40 38.74
CA LEU A 1123 70.27 0.58 38.00
C LEU A 1123 70.17 1.74 36.99
N LEU A 1124 69.05 1.83 36.28
CA LEU A 1124 68.77 2.92 35.34
C LEU A 1124 68.68 4.28 36.05
N LEU A 1125 68.02 4.32 37.22
CA LEU A 1125 67.92 5.53 38.03
C LEU A 1125 69.30 5.99 38.50
N ALA A 1126 70.16 5.09 38.97
CA ALA A 1126 71.52 5.40 39.39
C ALA A 1126 72.36 5.96 38.21
N LEU A 1127 72.24 5.36 37.02
CA LEU A 1127 72.91 5.86 35.81
C LEU A 1127 72.42 7.26 35.41
N LEU A 1128 71.12 7.53 35.52
CA LEU A 1128 70.53 8.84 35.24
C LEU A 1128 71.02 9.90 36.23
N VAL A 1129 71.08 9.60 37.54
CA VAL A 1129 71.63 10.51 38.55
C VAL A 1129 73.10 10.82 38.27
N LEU A 1130 73.89 9.81 37.88
CA LEU A 1130 75.30 9.97 37.56
C LEU A 1130 75.50 10.81 36.28
N ALA A 1131 74.65 10.62 35.27
CA ALA A 1131 74.63 11.44 34.06
C ALA A 1131 74.23 12.91 34.35
N LEU A 1132 73.21 13.14 35.17
CA LEU A 1132 72.77 14.48 35.58
C LEU A 1132 73.82 15.21 36.44
N TRP A 1133 74.56 14.49 37.29
CA TRP A 1133 75.69 15.04 38.02
C TRP A 1133 76.85 15.43 37.09
N LYS A 1134 77.19 14.57 36.12
CA LYS A 1134 78.27 14.83 35.15
C LYS A 1134 77.93 15.95 34.16
N LEU A 1135 76.65 16.16 33.86
CA LEU A 1135 76.15 17.25 33.02
C LEU A 1135 76.01 18.58 33.77
N GLY A 1136 76.49 18.67 35.01
CA GLY A 1136 76.60 19.93 35.75
C GLY A 1136 75.28 20.50 36.26
N PHE A 1137 74.20 19.70 36.25
CA PHE A 1137 72.86 20.14 36.64
C PHE A 1137 72.75 20.56 38.13
N PHE A 1138 73.69 20.11 38.96
CA PHE A 1138 73.73 20.41 40.41
C PHE A 1138 74.74 21.49 40.83
N ASN A 1139 75.36 22.22 39.88
CA ASN A 1139 76.29 23.32 40.20
C ASN A 1139 75.84 24.64 39.56
N ARG A 1140 75.12 25.48 40.32
CA ARG A 1140 74.86 26.89 39.97
C ARG A 1140 75.48 27.82 41.01
N ARG A 1141 76.54 28.52 40.62
CA ARG A 1141 77.08 29.70 41.34
C ARG A 1141 76.15 30.88 41.11
N ARG A 1142 75.69 31.48 42.22
CA ARG A 1142 74.96 32.75 42.28
C ARG A 1142 75.99 33.88 42.27
N GLN A 1143 75.82 34.85 41.38
CA GLN A 1143 76.61 36.10 41.35
C GLN A 1143 75.73 37.17 42.01
N GLU A 1144 76.25 37.74 43.10
CA GLU A 1144 75.83 38.99 43.73
C GLU A 1144 76.05 40.13 42.70
N GLU A 1145 75.25 41.19 42.58
CA GLU A 1145 74.99 42.29 43.51
C GLU A 1145 73.84 43.18 42.96
N GLU A 1146 73.05 43.71 43.89
CA GLU A 1146 72.38 45.02 43.98
C GLU A 1146 71.99 45.85 42.73
N GLU A 1147 70.68 46.08 42.52
CA GLU A 1147 70.04 47.43 42.44
C GLU A 1147 68.48 47.32 42.38
N GLN A 1148 67.82 47.69 43.50
CA GLN A 1148 66.64 48.58 43.71
C GLN A 1148 65.40 48.66 42.74
N PRO A 1149 64.22 49.18 43.18
CA PRO A 1149 63.01 48.38 43.47
C PRO A 1149 61.77 48.72 42.59
N VAL A 1150 60.63 48.03 42.81
CA VAL A 1150 59.28 48.60 43.11
C VAL A 1150 58.15 47.53 43.14
N ALA A 1151 57.46 47.54 44.30
CA ALA A 1151 56.04 47.26 44.60
C ALA A 1151 55.35 45.88 44.43
N ASN A 1152 54.82 45.42 45.58
CA ASN A 1152 53.49 44.84 45.88
C ASN A 1152 52.96 43.68 45.01
N GLY A 1153 52.42 42.59 45.56
CA GLY A 1153 52.08 42.21 46.93
C GLY A 1153 51.12 41.00 46.89
N LYS A 1154 51.01 40.28 48.03
CA LYS A 1154 49.93 39.36 48.46
C LYS A 1154 49.57 38.19 47.51
N SER A 1155 49.87 36.94 47.89
CA SER A 1155 49.04 36.02 48.73
C SER A 1155 47.61 35.85 48.19
N GLU A 1156 47.01 34.69 48.02
CA GLU A 1156 47.30 33.29 48.38
C GLU A 1156 46.23 32.47 47.61
N GLN A 1157 46.65 31.30 47.13
CA GLN A 1157 45.98 29.98 47.04
C GLN A 1157 44.44 29.89 47.06
N GLU A 1158 43.86 29.27 46.02
CA GLU A 1158 43.49 27.82 45.97
C GLU A 1158 42.52 27.48 47.12
N LEU A 1159 41.26 27.13 46.88
CA LEU A 1159 40.63 26.42 45.76
C LEU A 1159 39.14 26.81 45.71
#